data_AF-A0A067SA37-F1
#
_entry.id   AF-A0A067SA37-F1
#
_cell.length_a   1.000
_cell.length_b   1.000
_cell.length_c   1.000
_cell.angle_alpha   90.00
_cell.angle_beta   90.00
_cell.angle_gamma   90.00
#
_symmetry.space_group_name_H-M   'P 1'
#
loop_
_entity.id
_entity.type
_entity.pdbx_description
1 polymer ?
#
loop_
_entity_poly.entity_id
_entity_poly.type
_entity_poly.pdbx_seq_one_letter_code
_entity_poly.pdbx_strand_id
1 'polypeptide(L)'
;MSRYFSTRSWREYGPLPTSDPPSPSTSKVSEIRHYNITNAILPSFRLPRRYTRLVVGVLVALGVLCFLDINWLSSSPKLHQHAQEENEADVPYPQLQETPPESESDDRNLPPLYDAYREYEDQLSEQRVANRTASDRYIFFANHAHSCGWGNVLQEMLFDALLADRANIGYVWDDYTWDTSGRKYSEFNGRIIASRTPFSTMLGGHILGRGPRNMTNPTKAPRAISSRVYHKLCPEHERVILEKDLLIAHLFATNSSVDVDEGPGTDVFDAWLSFLNTPKYKNARCIILKKDSARIFNIWLFGSQRIQSLWDMISHSVVLNNWDWSPLVHRAFEKNTRFFAADRDLRPNSPSLFSWFLSFITGSGSTSHSSNPSQSQNSNKNASGSTPPIPTHLSPKVLNASAPLPVLVLHLRRGDFEGHCQNLAEWSSTYTGFNSFPASRVRDGFDVPRIVAAEDDHGDDVDFEEGGDIGEGEPEDADDFDKRRYANDPLEVPSMDERKRVYAKHCFPDTRQVVKRVREVVRDYAAFAEERERERARSRKGGFWSGWWGRGGGEVEVDNVGDVKRSLQTRAGPHQLQHRRQAQKLAVGNESLKKIYIMTNGDPSWLTEVKKALLEDAEADRLDTVNDEFEWAWEGVSTSRDLDLGWEEKPVAQALDMYVAQRAEVFVGNGFSSLTSNIVMLRMKMGFDAVQTRFW
;
A
#
# COMPACT_ATOMS: atom_id res chain seq x y z
N MET A 1 -5.62 -18.42 40.78
CA MET A 1 -4.69 -19.08 41.73
C MET A 1 -3.31 -19.14 41.11
N SER A 2 -2.34 -18.72 41.92
CA SER A 2 -0.87 -18.76 41.78
C SER A 2 -0.25 -19.95 41.03
N ARG A 3 0.76 -19.61 40.20
CA ARG A 3 2.08 -20.26 39.97
C ARG A 3 2.14 -21.79 39.81
N TYR A 4 2.78 -22.26 38.73
CA TYR A 4 3.99 -23.11 38.81
C TYR A 4 4.83 -23.05 37.53
N PHE A 5 6.15 -23.03 37.75
CA PHE A 5 7.29 -22.81 36.85
C PHE A 5 7.62 -23.98 35.91
N SER A 6 8.41 -23.72 34.86
CA SER A 6 9.72 -24.38 34.70
C SER A 6 10.60 -23.71 33.63
N THR A 7 11.63 -23.02 34.11
CA THR A 7 12.87 -22.64 33.41
C THR A 7 13.96 -23.68 33.69
N ARG A 8 14.92 -23.86 32.77
CA ARG A 8 16.24 -24.40 33.11
C ARG A 8 17.35 -23.69 32.35
N SER A 9 18.41 -23.36 33.08
CA SER A 9 19.66 -22.72 32.65
C SER A 9 20.86 -23.40 33.33
N TRP A 10 22.07 -23.00 32.87
CA TRP A 10 23.40 -23.01 33.51
C TRP A 10 24.40 -24.15 33.21
N ARG A 11 25.59 -23.73 32.73
CA ARG A 11 26.96 -23.88 33.33
C ARG A 11 27.96 -23.12 32.42
N GLU A 12 28.86 -22.21 32.82
CA GLU A 12 29.80 -21.97 33.95
C GLU A 12 31.30 -22.28 33.65
N TYR A 13 32.15 -21.43 34.27
CA TYR A 13 33.61 -21.46 34.57
C TYR A 13 34.54 -20.66 33.63
N GLY A 14 35.45 -19.76 34.06
CA GLY A 14 35.99 -19.34 35.38
C GLY A 14 36.96 -18.12 35.26
N PRO A 15 37.70 -17.70 36.32
CA PRO A 15 38.17 -16.30 36.53
C PRO A 15 39.68 -15.98 36.34
N LEU A 16 40.00 -14.68 36.47
CA LEU A 16 41.22 -13.83 36.28
C LEU A 16 42.59 -14.32 36.85
N PRO A 17 43.72 -13.66 36.45
CA PRO A 17 44.43 -12.80 37.42
C PRO A 17 45.04 -11.48 36.89
N THR A 18 45.38 -10.61 37.86
CA THR A 18 45.92 -9.24 37.83
C THR A 18 47.44 -9.12 37.64
N SER A 19 47.95 -8.01 37.08
CA SER A 19 49.22 -7.34 37.49
C SER A 19 49.45 -5.97 36.80
N ASP A 20 49.74 -4.94 37.60
CA ASP A 20 50.39 -3.66 37.21
C ASP A 20 51.92 -3.72 37.56
N PRO A 21 52.73 -2.66 37.39
CA PRO A 21 53.36 -2.11 36.17
C PRO A 21 54.91 -2.17 36.25
N PRO A 22 55.67 -1.62 35.28
CA PRO A 22 56.54 -0.47 35.65
C PRO A 22 56.85 0.55 34.53
N SER A 23 57.02 1.81 34.95
CA SER A 23 57.91 2.85 34.34
C SER A 23 59.27 2.85 35.09
N PRO A 24 60.38 3.56 34.70
CA PRO A 24 60.53 4.67 33.73
C PRO A 24 61.82 4.64 32.85
N SER A 25 61.97 5.56 31.88
CA SER A 25 63.12 6.50 31.76
C SER A 25 63.30 7.14 30.36
N THR A 26 63.25 8.48 30.39
CA THR A 26 64.11 9.49 29.73
C THR A 26 64.44 9.47 28.23
N SER A 27 64.00 10.57 27.60
CA SER A 27 64.72 11.46 26.68
C SER A 27 65.10 10.96 25.28
N LYS A 28 64.56 11.65 24.26
CA LYS A 28 65.36 12.55 23.42
C LYS A 28 64.48 13.50 22.58
N VAL A 29 64.81 14.77 22.73
CA VAL A 29 64.40 15.93 21.94
C VAL A 29 64.94 15.81 20.52
N SER A 30 64.12 16.10 19.51
CA SER A 30 64.58 16.75 18.27
C SER A 30 63.44 17.31 17.42
N GLU A 31 63.49 18.63 17.33
CA GLU A 31 63.22 19.49 16.17
C GLU A 31 61.84 19.51 15.48
N ILE A 32 61.16 20.62 15.78
CA ILE A 32 60.17 21.32 14.97
C ILE A 32 60.79 21.69 13.60
N ARG A 33 60.14 21.27 12.50
CA ARG A 33 60.27 21.93 11.19
C ARG A 33 58.91 22.39 10.70
N HIS A 34 58.73 23.71 10.69
CA HIS A 34 57.74 24.38 9.85
C HIS A 34 58.07 24.14 8.37
N TYR A 35 57.07 23.74 7.59
CA TYR A 35 57.08 23.98 6.15
C TYR A 35 55.76 24.59 5.71
N ASN A 36 55.91 25.77 5.13
CA ASN A 36 54.85 26.59 4.56
C ASN A 36 54.26 25.94 3.31
N ILE A 37 52.95 26.14 3.20
CA ILE A 37 52.12 25.91 2.02
C ILE A 37 52.66 26.78 0.87
N THR A 38 53.07 26.14 -0.24
CA THR A 38 53.12 26.78 -1.56
C THR A 38 52.72 25.80 -2.66
N ASN A 39 52.00 26.34 -3.64
CA ASN A 39 51.40 25.68 -4.79
C ASN A 39 52.35 24.72 -5.52
N ALA A 40 51.93 23.46 -5.68
CA ALA A 40 52.56 22.52 -6.60
C ALA A 40 51.54 22.02 -7.64
N ILE A 41 51.76 22.47 -8.87
CA ILE A 41 51.10 22.06 -10.11
C ILE A 41 51.38 20.55 -10.32
N LEU A 42 50.32 19.75 -10.47
CA LEU A 42 50.42 18.33 -10.83
C LEU A 42 51.03 18.16 -12.23
N PRO A 43 52.07 17.32 -12.43
CA PRO A 43 52.56 16.98 -13.75
C PRO A 43 51.62 15.96 -14.40
N SER A 44 51.22 16.24 -15.64
CA SER A 44 50.46 15.31 -16.48
C SER A 44 51.23 14.00 -16.70
N PHE A 45 50.80 12.92 -16.06
CA PHE A 45 51.25 11.56 -16.36
C PHE A 45 50.83 11.20 -17.80
N ARG A 46 51.75 11.33 -18.77
CA ARG A 46 51.57 10.77 -20.12
C ARG A 46 52.03 9.31 -20.12
N LEU A 47 51.08 8.38 -20.21
CA LEU A 47 51.38 6.96 -20.43
C LEU A 47 52.22 6.78 -21.71
N PRO A 48 53.34 6.05 -21.68
CA PRO A 48 54.14 5.76 -22.87
C PRO A 48 53.31 5.06 -23.95
N ARG A 49 53.47 5.44 -25.22
CA ARG A 49 52.68 4.96 -26.38
C ARG A 49 52.49 3.44 -26.46
N ARG A 50 53.42 2.65 -25.89
CA ARG A 50 53.35 1.18 -25.81
C ARG A 50 52.23 0.68 -24.89
N TYR A 51 51.96 1.38 -23.79
CA TYR A 51 50.88 1.01 -22.85
C TYR A 51 49.53 1.57 -23.28
N THR A 52 49.51 2.68 -24.04
CA THR A 52 48.26 3.22 -24.62
C THR A 52 47.60 2.20 -25.55
N ARG A 53 48.39 1.50 -26.38
CA ARG A 53 47.86 0.46 -27.29
C ARG A 53 47.33 -0.75 -26.53
N LEU A 54 47.94 -1.09 -25.40
CA LEU A 54 47.54 -2.23 -24.57
C LEU A 54 46.26 -1.91 -23.79
N VAL A 55 46.16 -0.72 -23.22
CA VAL A 55 44.93 -0.23 -22.56
C VAL A 55 43.78 -0.08 -23.56
N VAL A 56 44.04 0.47 -24.75
CA VAL A 56 43.02 0.55 -25.82
C VAL A 56 42.63 -0.86 -26.28
N GLY A 57 43.58 -1.79 -26.43
CA GLY A 57 43.30 -3.19 -26.77
C GLY A 57 42.43 -3.89 -25.73
N VAL A 58 42.69 -3.69 -24.44
CA VAL A 58 41.88 -4.23 -23.33
C VAL A 58 40.49 -3.60 -23.30
N LEU A 59 40.37 -2.29 -23.50
CA LEU A 59 39.08 -1.61 -23.55
C LEU A 59 38.24 -2.03 -24.76
N VAL A 60 38.87 -2.28 -25.92
CA VAL A 60 38.19 -2.82 -27.11
C VAL A 60 37.78 -4.27 -26.87
N ALA A 61 38.62 -5.10 -26.25
CA ALA A 61 38.28 -6.48 -25.93
C ALA A 61 37.13 -6.57 -24.91
N LEU A 62 37.14 -5.73 -23.87
CA LEU A 62 36.03 -5.60 -22.91
C LEU A 62 34.76 -5.07 -23.60
N GLY A 63 34.90 -4.12 -24.51
CA GLY A 63 33.79 -3.61 -25.32
C GLY A 63 33.17 -4.70 -26.22
N VAL A 64 33.99 -5.54 -26.86
CA VAL A 64 33.54 -6.68 -27.68
C VAL A 64 32.90 -7.76 -26.82
N LEU A 65 33.45 -8.09 -25.65
CA LEU A 65 32.86 -9.05 -24.72
C LEU A 65 31.50 -8.54 -24.20
N CYS A 66 31.40 -7.26 -23.82
CA CYS A 66 30.11 -6.65 -23.50
C CYS A 66 29.16 -6.65 -24.70
N PHE A 67 29.63 -6.46 -25.94
CA PHE A 67 28.77 -6.49 -27.13
C PHE A 67 28.26 -7.90 -27.45
N LEU A 68 29.07 -8.93 -27.20
CA LEU A 68 28.67 -10.33 -27.37
C LEU A 68 27.71 -10.79 -26.25
N ASP A 69 27.92 -10.34 -25.01
CA ASP A 69 26.96 -10.55 -23.90
C ASP A 69 25.66 -9.77 -24.13
N ILE A 70 25.72 -8.55 -24.67
CA ILE A 70 24.53 -7.75 -25.03
C ILE A 70 23.77 -8.40 -26.18
N ASN A 71 24.43 -9.06 -27.15
CA ASN A 71 23.74 -9.79 -28.22
C ASN A 71 23.12 -11.12 -27.76
N TRP A 72 23.70 -11.74 -26.73
CA TRP A 72 23.09 -12.90 -26.07
C TRP A 72 21.91 -12.48 -25.16
N LEU A 73 21.97 -11.30 -24.52
CA LEU A 73 20.87 -10.68 -23.78
C LEU A 73 19.80 -10.03 -24.69
N SER A 74 20.16 -9.61 -25.91
CA SER A 74 19.24 -9.06 -26.92
C SER A 74 18.56 -10.14 -27.76
N SER A 75 18.90 -11.41 -27.53
CA SER A 75 18.07 -12.56 -27.92
C SER A 75 17.07 -12.89 -26.82
N SER A 76 16.54 -11.86 -26.16
CA SER A 76 15.28 -11.96 -25.43
C SER A 76 14.15 -11.88 -26.47
N PRO A 77 13.08 -12.70 -26.36
CA PRO A 77 12.00 -12.66 -27.33
C PRO A 77 11.45 -11.24 -27.38
N LYS A 78 11.14 -10.75 -28.59
CA LYS A 78 10.46 -9.48 -28.83
C LYS A 78 9.26 -9.40 -27.89
N LEU A 79 9.39 -8.66 -26.79
CA LEU A 79 8.32 -8.50 -25.83
C LEU A 79 7.32 -7.55 -26.46
N HIS A 80 6.28 -8.14 -27.02
CA HIS A 80 5.15 -7.45 -27.58
C HIS A 80 4.57 -6.45 -26.56
N GLN A 81 3.93 -5.42 -27.12
CA GLN A 81 3.00 -4.52 -26.46
C GLN A 81 2.21 -5.22 -25.34
N HIS A 82 1.79 -4.46 -24.33
CA HIS A 82 0.68 -4.79 -23.42
C HIS A 82 -0.66 -4.95 -24.18
N ALA A 83 -0.65 -5.63 -25.33
CA ALA A 83 -1.81 -6.30 -25.86
C ALA A 83 -2.09 -7.46 -24.92
N GLN A 84 -3.34 -7.56 -24.48
CA GLN A 84 -3.93 -8.80 -24.00
C GLN A 84 -3.34 -9.96 -24.82
N GLU A 85 -2.61 -10.89 -24.20
CA GLU A 85 -2.55 -12.25 -24.74
C GLU A 85 -3.98 -12.78 -24.62
N GLU A 86 -4.80 -12.42 -25.61
CA GLU A 86 -6.06 -13.07 -25.91
C GLU A 86 -5.71 -14.52 -26.21
N ASN A 87 -5.79 -15.37 -25.19
CA ASN A 87 -6.14 -16.76 -25.47
C ASN A 87 -7.44 -16.67 -26.28
N GLU A 88 -7.45 -17.27 -27.46
CA GLU A 88 -8.54 -17.31 -28.46
C GLU A 88 -9.89 -17.85 -27.89
N ALA A 89 -9.94 -18.16 -26.59
CA ALA A 89 -11.06 -18.69 -25.82
C ALA A 89 -11.51 -17.78 -24.64
N ASP A 90 -10.97 -16.57 -24.44
CA ASP A 90 -11.42 -15.67 -23.37
C ASP A 90 -12.52 -14.72 -23.86
N VAL A 91 -13.58 -14.52 -23.06
CA VAL A 91 -14.65 -13.56 -23.38
C VAL A 91 -14.03 -12.16 -23.47
N PRO A 92 -14.25 -11.40 -24.55
CA PRO A 92 -13.64 -10.08 -24.70
C PRO A 92 -14.20 -9.13 -23.65
N TYR A 93 -13.31 -8.38 -22.99
CA TYR A 93 -13.71 -7.37 -22.02
C TYR A 93 -14.45 -6.22 -22.74
N PRO A 94 -15.44 -5.56 -22.09
CA PRO A 94 -16.19 -4.48 -22.70
C PRO A 94 -15.30 -3.34 -23.21
N GLN A 95 -15.70 -2.75 -24.34
CA GLN A 95 -15.05 -1.55 -24.88
C GLN A 95 -15.42 -0.33 -24.03
N LEU A 96 -14.41 0.45 -23.64
CA LEU A 96 -14.61 1.62 -22.77
C LEU A 96 -15.41 2.73 -23.47
N GLN A 97 -16.35 3.31 -22.73
CA GLN A 97 -17.04 4.54 -23.06
C GLN A 97 -16.52 5.71 -22.21
N GLU A 98 -15.82 6.66 -22.87
CA GLU A 98 -15.28 7.86 -22.20
C GLU A 98 -16.38 8.91 -21.96
N THR A 99 -17.45 8.92 -22.76
CA THR A 99 -18.57 9.86 -22.68
C THR A 99 -19.92 9.13 -22.71
N PRO A 100 -21.00 9.71 -22.14
CA PRO A 100 -22.34 9.14 -22.25
C PRO A 100 -22.79 8.96 -23.72
N PRO A 101 -23.60 7.93 -24.04
CA PRO A 101 -24.12 7.70 -25.38
C PRO A 101 -25.05 8.84 -25.85
N GLU A 102 -24.98 9.20 -27.13
CA GLU A 102 -25.72 10.34 -27.71
C GLU A 102 -27.25 10.20 -27.61
N SER A 103 -27.77 8.97 -27.54
CA SER A 103 -29.21 8.70 -27.42
C SER A 103 -29.79 9.03 -26.04
N GLU A 104 -28.95 9.26 -25.02
CA GLU A 104 -29.36 9.70 -23.67
C GLU A 104 -29.28 11.23 -23.55
N SER A 105 -29.70 11.95 -24.60
CA SER A 105 -29.50 13.40 -24.75
C SER A 105 -30.18 14.27 -23.69
N ASP A 106 -31.18 13.73 -22.98
CA ASP A 106 -31.88 14.42 -21.88
C ASP A 106 -31.19 14.27 -20.51
N ASP A 107 -30.16 13.40 -20.37
CA ASP A 107 -29.62 13.06 -19.04
C ASP A 107 -28.09 12.84 -19.02
N ARG A 108 -27.35 13.77 -19.63
CA ARG A 108 -25.86 13.76 -19.69
C ARG A 108 -25.15 13.73 -18.32
N ASN A 109 -25.91 13.88 -17.23
CA ASN A 109 -25.40 13.86 -15.85
C ASN A 109 -25.59 12.51 -15.16
N LEU A 110 -26.26 11.53 -15.79
CA LEU A 110 -26.43 10.22 -15.19
C LEU A 110 -25.15 9.38 -15.23
N PRO A 111 -24.92 8.55 -14.21
CA PRO A 111 -23.86 7.55 -14.26
C PRO A 111 -24.20 6.42 -15.24
N PRO A 112 -23.18 5.72 -15.76
CA PRO A 112 -23.35 4.51 -16.57
C PRO A 112 -24.10 3.43 -15.79
N LEU A 113 -24.94 2.68 -16.51
CA LEU A 113 -25.57 1.46 -15.98
C LEU A 113 -24.72 0.22 -16.20
N TYR A 114 -23.68 0.28 -17.03
CA TYR A 114 -22.72 -0.81 -17.30
C TYR A 114 -23.34 -2.08 -17.89
N ASP A 115 -24.28 -1.96 -18.84
CA ASP A 115 -24.95 -3.12 -19.44
C ASP A 115 -23.97 -4.06 -20.16
N ALA A 116 -23.00 -3.53 -20.90
CA ALA A 116 -21.96 -4.33 -21.55
C ALA A 116 -21.11 -5.14 -20.54
N TYR A 117 -20.92 -4.64 -19.31
CA TYR A 117 -20.19 -5.35 -18.25
C TYR A 117 -21.03 -6.48 -17.66
N ARG A 118 -22.36 -6.32 -17.55
CA ARG A 118 -23.26 -7.42 -17.14
C ARG A 118 -23.28 -8.53 -18.18
N GLU A 119 -23.34 -8.18 -19.46
CA GLU A 119 -23.25 -9.13 -20.56
C GLU A 119 -21.93 -9.90 -20.53
N TYR A 120 -20.82 -9.20 -20.31
CA TYR A 120 -19.50 -9.81 -20.11
C TYR A 120 -19.48 -10.83 -18.96
N GLU A 121 -20.01 -10.47 -17.79
CA GLU A 121 -20.08 -11.37 -16.63
C GLU A 121 -20.96 -12.59 -16.87
N ASP A 122 -22.06 -12.42 -17.60
CA ASP A 122 -22.99 -13.50 -17.94
C ASP A 122 -22.34 -14.47 -18.93
N GLN A 123 -21.66 -13.97 -19.97
CA GLN A 123 -20.90 -14.79 -20.91
C GLN A 123 -19.78 -15.56 -20.21
N LEU A 124 -19.03 -14.90 -19.32
CA LEU A 124 -17.99 -15.53 -18.52
C LEU A 124 -18.57 -16.67 -17.67
N SER A 125 -19.69 -16.40 -16.99
CA SER A 125 -20.37 -17.38 -16.14
C SER A 125 -20.94 -18.56 -16.95
N GLU A 126 -21.55 -18.30 -18.10
CA GLU A 126 -22.09 -19.33 -19.00
C GLU A 126 -20.99 -20.23 -19.56
N GLN A 127 -19.85 -19.66 -19.95
CA GLN A 127 -18.67 -20.43 -20.36
C GLN A 127 -18.14 -21.32 -19.24
N ARG A 128 -18.20 -20.86 -17.97
CA ARG A 128 -17.82 -21.68 -16.81
C ARG A 128 -18.78 -22.82 -16.57
N VAL A 129 -20.08 -22.61 -16.71
CA VAL A 129 -21.09 -23.67 -16.54
C VAL A 129 -21.01 -24.70 -17.68
N ALA A 130 -20.78 -24.28 -18.91
CA ALA A 130 -20.73 -25.17 -20.07
C ALA A 130 -19.60 -26.23 -19.99
N ASN A 131 -18.48 -25.89 -19.33
CA ASN A 131 -17.31 -26.76 -19.20
C ASN A 131 -17.36 -27.69 -17.98
N ARG A 132 -18.54 -27.88 -17.38
CA ARG A 132 -18.71 -28.49 -16.04
C ARG A 132 -19.80 -29.56 -16.00
N THR A 133 -19.74 -30.41 -14.97
CA THR A 133 -20.63 -31.57 -14.80
C THR A 133 -21.87 -31.21 -13.99
N ALA A 134 -22.92 -32.04 -14.10
CA ALA A 134 -24.16 -31.87 -13.33
C ALA A 134 -24.01 -31.99 -11.80
N SER A 135 -22.83 -32.36 -11.31
CA SER A 135 -22.51 -32.49 -9.89
C SER A 135 -22.00 -31.20 -9.24
N ASP A 136 -21.78 -30.12 -10.00
CA ASP A 136 -21.31 -28.87 -9.43
C ASP A 136 -22.38 -28.18 -8.59
N ARG A 137 -21.95 -27.72 -7.42
CA ARG A 137 -22.80 -27.10 -6.39
C ARG A 137 -22.49 -25.63 -6.30
N TYR A 138 -23.48 -24.81 -5.99
CA TYR A 138 -23.36 -23.35 -5.91
C TYR A 138 -24.02 -22.82 -4.64
N ILE A 139 -23.42 -21.81 -4.04
CA ILE A 139 -23.97 -21.09 -2.88
C ILE A 139 -24.12 -19.61 -3.21
N PHE A 140 -25.34 -19.11 -3.08
CA PHE A 140 -25.67 -17.71 -3.24
C PHE A 140 -25.98 -17.05 -1.91
N PHE A 141 -25.17 -16.05 -1.55
CA PHE A 141 -25.36 -15.22 -0.35
C PHE A 141 -26.33 -14.09 -0.67
N ALA A 142 -27.63 -14.39 -0.71
CA ALA A 142 -28.64 -13.42 -1.17
C ALA A 142 -28.85 -12.23 -0.22
N ASN A 143 -28.28 -12.28 1.00
CA ASN A 143 -28.30 -11.22 2.01
C ASN A 143 -26.98 -10.44 2.11
N HIS A 144 -26.10 -10.56 1.12
CA HIS A 144 -24.83 -9.83 1.05
C HIS A 144 -25.01 -8.32 1.34
N ALA A 145 -23.99 -7.67 1.88
CA ALA A 145 -24.01 -6.23 2.14
C ALA A 145 -24.43 -5.43 0.90
N HIS A 146 -25.40 -4.56 1.11
CA HIS A 146 -25.90 -3.61 0.12
C HIS A 146 -26.19 -2.27 0.80
N SER A 147 -26.50 -1.23 0.01
CA SER A 147 -26.85 0.10 0.51
C SER A 147 -25.78 0.73 1.43
N CYS A 148 -24.52 0.34 1.24
CA CYS A 148 -23.39 0.85 2.01
C CYS A 148 -22.12 0.95 1.13
N GLY A 149 -21.08 1.58 1.67
CA GLY A 149 -19.85 1.84 0.94
C GLY A 149 -19.10 0.56 0.53
N TRP A 150 -18.37 0.66 -0.59
CA TRP A 150 -17.62 -0.42 -1.22
C TRP A 150 -16.74 -1.24 -0.26
N GLY A 151 -16.09 -0.57 0.71
CA GLY A 151 -15.24 -1.25 1.69
C GLY A 151 -15.96 -2.33 2.49
N ASN A 152 -17.22 -2.12 2.87
CA ASN A 152 -18.00 -3.11 3.61
C ASN A 152 -18.38 -4.30 2.72
N VAL A 153 -18.80 -4.02 1.48
CA VAL A 153 -19.21 -5.06 0.52
C VAL A 153 -18.03 -5.94 0.13
N LEU A 154 -16.86 -5.34 -0.12
CA LEU A 154 -15.67 -6.06 -0.49
C LEU A 154 -15.19 -7.01 0.64
N GLN A 155 -15.26 -6.58 1.90
CA GLN A 155 -14.88 -7.45 3.03
C GLN A 155 -15.76 -8.69 3.07
N GLU A 156 -17.08 -8.52 3.12
CA GLU A 156 -18.01 -9.66 3.18
C GLU A 156 -17.82 -10.61 1.98
N MET A 157 -17.75 -10.06 0.77
CA MET A 157 -17.56 -10.83 -0.46
C MET A 157 -16.29 -11.69 -0.44
N LEU A 158 -15.17 -11.17 0.06
CA LEU A 158 -13.91 -11.93 0.14
C LEU A 158 -14.03 -13.15 1.06
N PHE A 159 -14.70 -13.01 2.20
CA PHE A 159 -14.86 -14.09 3.17
C PHE A 159 -15.97 -15.07 2.79
N ASP A 160 -17.03 -14.61 2.12
CA ASP A 160 -18.03 -15.48 1.52
C ASP A 160 -17.44 -16.34 0.40
N ALA A 161 -16.60 -15.74 -0.46
CA ALA A 161 -15.87 -16.47 -1.49
C ALA A 161 -14.88 -17.48 -0.88
N LEU A 162 -14.22 -17.12 0.22
CA LEU A 162 -13.35 -18.04 0.96
C LEU A 162 -14.14 -19.21 1.55
N LEU A 163 -15.30 -18.95 2.17
CA LEU A 163 -16.14 -19.99 2.74
C LEU A 163 -16.65 -20.94 1.67
N ALA A 164 -17.11 -20.41 0.53
CA ALA A 164 -17.54 -21.21 -0.61
C ALA A 164 -16.40 -22.11 -1.13
N ASP A 165 -15.20 -21.53 -1.33
CA ASP A 165 -14.01 -22.27 -1.77
C ASP A 165 -13.65 -23.40 -0.79
N ARG A 166 -13.56 -23.12 0.52
CA ARG A 166 -13.25 -24.12 1.55
C ARG A 166 -14.33 -25.19 1.69
N ALA A 167 -15.59 -24.86 1.46
CA ALA A 167 -16.69 -25.82 1.42
C ALA A 167 -16.73 -26.65 0.12
N ASN A 168 -15.84 -26.36 -0.84
CA ASN A 168 -15.83 -26.94 -2.18
C ASN A 168 -17.18 -26.72 -2.88
N ILE A 169 -17.67 -25.48 -2.85
CA ILE A 169 -18.91 -25.00 -3.48
C ILE A 169 -18.57 -23.80 -4.37
N GLY A 170 -19.22 -23.67 -5.52
CA GLY A 170 -19.10 -22.51 -6.38
C GLY A 170 -19.67 -21.25 -5.72
N TYR A 171 -18.86 -20.19 -5.66
CA TYR A 171 -19.28 -18.88 -5.14
C TYR A 171 -20.23 -18.18 -6.13
N VAL A 172 -21.37 -17.70 -5.67
CA VAL A 172 -22.27 -16.91 -6.52
C VAL A 172 -22.21 -15.45 -6.10
N TRP A 173 -21.69 -14.59 -6.97
CA TRP A 173 -21.61 -13.15 -6.74
C TRP A 173 -22.84 -12.42 -7.30
N ASP A 174 -23.16 -11.26 -6.75
CA ASP A 174 -24.17 -10.34 -7.30
C ASP A 174 -23.53 -8.98 -7.61
N ASP A 175 -24.30 -8.03 -8.13
CA ASP A 175 -23.81 -6.66 -8.38
C ASP A 175 -23.52 -5.92 -7.04
N TYR A 176 -22.61 -4.93 -7.08
CA TYR A 176 -22.51 -3.93 -6.01
C TYR A 176 -23.80 -3.11 -5.95
N THR A 177 -24.63 -3.40 -4.95
CA THR A 177 -26.03 -2.97 -4.92
C THR A 177 -26.26 -1.88 -3.86
N TRP A 178 -26.83 -0.75 -4.29
CA TRP A 178 -27.33 0.31 -3.42
C TRP A 178 -28.84 0.23 -3.19
N ASP A 179 -29.58 -0.30 -4.18
CA ASP A 179 -31.03 -0.45 -4.12
C ASP A 179 -31.48 -1.79 -4.74
N THR A 180 -32.29 -2.53 -3.98
CA THR A 180 -32.79 -3.86 -4.35
C THR A 180 -34.19 -3.86 -4.96
N SER A 181 -34.86 -2.69 -5.05
CA SER A 181 -36.23 -2.53 -5.58
C SER A 181 -36.34 -2.66 -7.09
N GLY A 182 -35.21 -2.67 -7.81
CA GLY A 182 -35.16 -2.73 -9.28
C GLY A 182 -35.11 -1.36 -9.97
N ARG A 183 -35.02 -0.27 -9.21
CA ARG A 183 -34.69 1.05 -9.78
C ARG A 183 -33.30 1.01 -10.43
N LYS A 184 -33.13 1.80 -11.50
CA LYS A 184 -31.86 1.92 -12.22
C LYS A 184 -30.85 2.82 -11.48
N TYR A 185 -31.36 3.85 -10.82
CA TYR A 185 -30.57 4.87 -10.14
C TYR A 185 -31.03 5.06 -8.70
N SER A 186 -30.07 5.39 -7.85
CA SER A 186 -30.24 5.74 -6.45
C SER A 186 -29.63 7.11 -6.17
N GLU A 187 -29.99 7.72 -5.05
CA GLU A 187 -29.35 8.94 -4.56
C GLU A 187 -28.50 8.63 -3.33
N PHE A 188 -27.27 9.15 -3.30
CA PHE A 188 -26.37 9.06 -2.17
C PHE A 188 -25.58 10.35 -2.02
N ASN A 189 -25.65 10.98 -0.84
CA ASN A 189 -24.99 12.26 -0.55
C ASN A 189 -25.28 13.36 -1.60
N GLY A 190 -26.54 13.48 -2.02
CA GLY A 190 -26.98 14.45 -3.03
C GLY A 190 -26.50 14.16 -4.46
N ARG A 191 -25.98 12.96 -4.73
CA ARG A 191 -25.52 12.54 -6.06
C ARG A 191 -26.31 11.34 -6.55
N ILE A 192 -26.67 11.37 -7.84
CA ILE A 192 -27.24 10.21 -8.50
C ILE A 192 -26.13 9.19 -8.77
N ILE A 193 -26.36 7.95 -8.37
CA ILE A 193 -25.48 6.79 -8.57
C ILE A 193 -26.27 5.67 -9.24
N ALA A 194 -25.58 4.77 -9.94
CA ALA A 194 -26.20 3.54 -10.42
C ALA A 194 -26.64 2.69 -9.21
N SER A 195 -27.88 2.18 -9.23
CA SER A 195 -28.39 1.35 -8.14
C SER A 195 -27.64 0.03 -8.03
N ARG A 196 -27.07 -0.46 -9.14
CA ARG A 196 -26.33 -1.72 -9.22
C ARG A 196 -25.14 -1.55 -10.14
N THR A 197 -23.95 -1.87 -9.66
CA THR A 197 -22.70 -1.78 -10.43
C THR A 197 -22.08 -3.18 -10.55
N PRO A 198 -21.85 -3.71 -11.77
CA PRO A 198 -21.25 -5.03 -11.95
C PRO A 198 -19.85 -5.10 -11.35
N PHE A 199 -19.49 -6.20 -10.70
CA PHE A 199 -18.18 -6.32 -10.05
C PHE A 199 -17.00 -6.30 -11.03
N SER A 200 -17.21 -6.75 -12.27
CA SER A 200 -16.22 -6.68 -13.36
C SER A 200 -15.77 -5.26 -13.71
N THR A 201 -16.49 -4.22 -13.26
CA THR A 201 -16.05 -2.82 -13.37
C THR A 201 -14.91 -2.49 -12.41
N MET A 202 -14.82 -3.16 -11.26
CA MET A 202 -13.84 -2.89 -10.20
C MET A 202 -12.83 -4.02 -10.03
N LEU A 203 -13.26 -5.27 -10.17
CA LEU A 203 -12.52 -6.46 -9.79
C LEU A 203 -12.27 -7.41 -10.96
N GLY A 204 -11.28 -8.27 -10.75
CA GLY A 204 -10.94 -9.42 -11.58
C GLY A 204 -10.62 -10.64 -10.71
N GLY A 205 -10.00 -11.65 -11.32
CA GLY A 205 -9.47 -12.81 -10.59
C GLY A 205 -10.50 -13.81 -10.10
N HIS A 206 -10.19 -14.49 -8.98
CA HIS A 206 -10.90 -15.67 -8.49
C HIS A 206 -12.40 -15.44 -8.25
N ILE A 207 -12.74 -14.28 -7.68
CA ILE A 207 -14.11 -13.92 -7.31
C ILE A 207 -15.03 -13.92 -8.54
N LEU A 208 -14.52 -13.52 -9.71
CA LEU A 208 -15.26 -13.52 -10.98
C LEU A 208 -15.07 -14.81 -11.78
N GLY A 209 -14.61 -15.89 -11.16
CA GLY A 209 -14.44 -17.16 -11.86
C GLY A 209 -13.21 -17.18 -12.79
N ARG A 210 -12.28 -16.22 -12.70
CA ARG A 210 -11.04 -16.24 -13.49
C ARG A 210 -9.95 -16.95 -12.69
N GLY A 211 -9.28 -17.92 -13.32
CA GLY A 211 -8.11 -18.59 -12.73
C GLY A 211 -6.85 -17.73 -12.81
N PRO A 212 -5.72 -18.21 -12.26
CA PRO A 212 -4.44 -17.54 -12.40
C PRO A 212 -4.10 -17.27 -13.87
N ARG A 213 -3.40 -16.16 -14.16
CA ARG A 213 -3.05 -15.75 -15.54
C ARG A 213 -2.35 -16.85 -16.35
N ASN A 214 -1.56 -17.70 -15.71
CA ASN A 214 -0.83 -18.80 -16.35
C ASN A 214 -1.62 -20.12 -16.40
N MET A 215 -2.92 -20.10 -16.15
CA MET A 215 -3.73 -21.31 -16.10
C MET A 215 -4.05 -21.80 -17.50
N THR A 216 -3.45 -22.93 -17.88
CA THR A 216 -3.62 -23.56 -19.20
C THR A 216 -4.82 -24.51 -19.27
N ASN A 217 -5.43 -24.86 -18.14
CA ASN A 217 -6.58 -25.77 -18.08
C ASN A 217 -7.84 -25.06 -17.55
N PRO A 218 -8.84 -24.76 -18.41
CA PRO A 218 -10.09 -24.12 -18.01
C PRO A 218 -10.89 -24.88 -16.96
N THR A 219 -10.75 -26.22 -16.90
CA THR A 219 -11.43 -27.07 -15.88
C THR A 219 -10.87 -26.89 -14.47
N LYS A 220 -9.80 -26.12 -14.29
CA LYS A 220 -9.28 -25.73 -12.97
C LYS A 220 -9.69 -24.30 -12.56
N ALA A 221 -10.47 -23.60 -13.40
CA ALA A 221 -10.97 -22.28 -13.06
C ALA A 221 -11.92 -22.33 -11.85
N PRO A 222 -11.97 -21.25 -11.05
CA PRO A 222 -12.93 -21.15 -9.95
C PRO A 222 -14.36 -21.32 -10.47
N ARG A 223 -15.18 -22.04 -9.70
CA ARG A 223 -16.60 -22.29 -10.04
C ARG A 223 -17.48 -21.12 -9.63
N ALA A 224 -16.95 -19.91 -9.69
CA ALA A 224 -17.70 -18.74 -9.34
C ALA A 224 -18.54 -18.30 -10.55
N ILE A 225 -19.79 -17.90 -10.33
CA ILE A 225 -20.73 -17.43 -11.37
C ILE A 225 -21.57 -16.25 -10.89
N SER A 226 -22.17 -15.50 -11.81
CA SER A 226 -23.12 -14.44 -11.49
C SER A 226 -24.44 -14.99 -10.93
N SER A 227 -25.09 -14.21 -10.07
CA SER A 227 -26.44 -14.46 -9.53
C SER A 227 -27.47 -14.70 -10.64
N ARG A 228 -27.34 -13.95 -11.75
CA ARG A 228 -28.20 -14.07 -12.94
C ARG A 228 -28.10 -15.47 -13.56
N VAL A 229 -26.89 -16.00 -13.74
CA VAL A 229 -26.69 -17.35 -14.27
C VAL A 229 -27.07 -18.42 -13.23
N TYR A 230 -26.79 -18.19 -11.95
CA TYR A 230 -27.26 -19.07 -10.87
C TYR A 230 -28.79 -19.23 -10.89
N HIS A 231 -29.55 -18.15 -11.06
CA HIS A 231 -31.01 -18.22 -11.10
C HIS A 231 -31.55 -19.03 -12.29
N LYS A 232 -30.84 -19.02 -13.44
CA LYS A 232 -31.16 -19.90 -14.58
C LYS A 232 -30.82 -21.37 -14.26
N LEU A 233 -29.70 -21.62 -13.59
CA LEU A 233 -29.17 -22.96 -13.29
C LEU A 233 -29.88 -23.66 -12.13
N CYS A 234 -30.38 -22.88 -11.18
CA CYS A 234 -30.95 -23.30 -9.90
C CYS A 234 -32.36 -22.71 -9.74
N PRO A 235 -33.41 -23.35 -10.28
CA PRO A 235 -34.79 -22.89 -10.13
C PRO A 235 -35.26 -23.00 -8.68
N GLU A 236 -36.28 -22.23 -8.28
CA GLU A 236 -36.69 -22.08 -6.88
C GLU A 236 -36.95 -23.41 -6.14
N HIS A 237 -37.57 -24.37 -6.81
CA HIS A 237 -37.89 -25.68 -6.22
C HIS A 237 -36.67 -26.58 -5.97
N GLU A 238 -35.51 -26.27 -6.56
CA GLU A 238 -34.24 -26.98 -6.31
C GLU A 238 -33.39 -26.32 -5.23
N ARG A 239 -33.76 -25.11 -4.77
CA ARG A 239 -32.96 -24.32 -3.84
C ARG A 239 -33.14 -24.81 -2.40
N VAL A 240 -32.03 -25.12 -1.75
CA VAL A 240 -31.97 -25.41 -0.32
C VAL A 240 -31.63 -24.13 0.44
N ILE A 241 -32.53 -23.71 1.32
CA ILE A 241 -32.40 -22.49 2.11
C ILE A 241 -31.43 -22.72 3.28
N LEU A 242 -30.49 -21.79 3.42
CA LEU A 242 -29.55 -21.63 4.53
C LEU A 242 -29.95 -20.38 5.34
N GLU A 243 -29.87 -20.46 6.66
CA GLU A 243 -30.13 -19.36 7.60
C GLU A 243 -29.26 -19.52 8.84
N LYS A 244 -28.86 -18.41 9.46
CA LYS A 244 -28.03 -18.40 10.67
C LYS A 244 -28.71 -19.09 11.87
N ASP A 245 -30.01 -18.92 12.04
CA ASP A 245 -30.74 -19.53 13.16
C ASP A 245 -30.70 -21.07 13.09
N LEU A 246 -30.61 -21.64 11.89
CA LEU A 246 -30.44 -23.09 11.71
C LEU A 246 -29.05 -23.56 12.14
N LEU A 247 -28.01 -22.73 11.94
CA LEU A 247 -26.68 -23.00 12.48
C LEU A 247 -26.71 -22.95 14.01
N ILE A 248 -27.31 -21.92 14.59
CA ILE A 248 -27.41 -21.78 16.06
C ILE A 248 -28.13 -23.00 16.66
N ALA A 249 -29.25 -23.42 16.07
CA ALA A 249 -29.97 -24.61 16.51
C ALA A 249 -29.11 -25.89 16.37
N HIS A 250 -28.30 -26.00 15.32
CA HIS A 250 -27.37 -27.12 15.14
C HIS A 250 -26.24 -27.13 16.18
N LEU A 251 -25.65 -25.97 16.47
CA LEU A 251 -24.62 -25.84 17.52
C LEU A 251 -25.17 -26.21 18.89
N PHE A 252 -26.40 -25.77 19.21
CA PHE A 252 -27.09 -26.17 20.43
C PHE A 252 -27.34 -27.68 20.48
N ALA A 253 -27.86 -28.28 19.40
CA ALA A 253 -28.14 -29.71 19.34
C ALA A 253 -26.88 -30.60 19.41
N THR A 254 -25.72 -30.07 19.04
CA THR A 254 -24.43 -30.76 19.07
C THR A 254 -23.60 -30.46 20.32
N ASN A 255 -24.17 -29.71 21.29
CA ASN A 255 -23.48 -29.23 22.49
C ASN A 255 -22.17 -28.47 22.18
N SER A 256 -22.14 -27.72 21.07
CA SER A 256 -21.02 -26.84 20.74
C SER A 256 -21.07 -25.57 21.58
N SER A 257 -19.91 -25.13 22.09
CA SER A 257 -19.75 -23.90 22.84
C SER A 257 -19.39 -22.68 21.97
N VAL A 258 -19.38 -22.84 20.64
CA VAL A 258 -19.04 -21.76 19.72
C VAL A 258 -20.12 -20.68 19.74
N ASP A 259 -19.72 -19.46 20.06
CA ASP A 259 -20.55 -18.27 19.88
C ASP A 259 -20.24 -17.65 18.51
N VAL A 260 -21.19 -17.76 17.57
CA VAL A 260 -21.01 -17.24 16.21
C VAL A 260 -21.15 -15.71 16.11
N ASP A 261 -21.66 -15.07 17.15
CA ASP A 261 -21.79 -13.62 17.23
C ASP A 261 -20.60 -12.97 17.91
N GLU A 262 -19.99 -13.63 18.91
CA GLU A 262 -18.89 -13.07 19.72
C GLU A 262 -17.54 -13.79 19.60
N GLY A 263 -17.51 -15.01 19.06
CA GLY A 263 -16.30 -15.83 18.96
C GLY A 263 -15.27 -15.36 17.92
N PRO A 264 -14.00 -15.82 18.02
CA PRO A 264 -12.97 -15.57 17.01
C PRO A 264 -13.44 -15.91 15.59
N GLY A 265 -12.94 -15.18 14.58
CA GLY A 265 -13.30 -15.42 13.19
C GLY A 265 -13.10 -16.86 12.73
N THR A 266 -12.07 -17.55 13.19
CA THR A 266 -11.84 -18.99 12.92
C THR A 266 -12.98 -19.86 13.41
N ASP A 267 -13.47 -19.63 14.63
CA ASP A 267 -14.53 -20.44 15.23
C ASP A 267 -15.86 -20.21 14.49
N VAL A 268 -16.14 -18.95 14.14
CA VAL A 268 -17.30 -18.59 13.31
C VAL A 268 -17.20 -19.28 11.94
N PHE A 269 -16.05 -19.21 11.28
CA PHE A 269 -15.82 -19.80 9.97
C PHE A 269 -15.95 -21.32 10.00
N ASP A 270 -15.32 -21.98 10.97
CA ASP A 270 -15.32 -23.44 11.10
C ASP A 270 -16.71 -23.97 11.47
N ALA A 271 -17.49 -23.23 12.28
CA ALA A 271 -18.89 -23.56 12.55
C ALA A 271 -19.74 -23.57 11.27
N TRP A 272 -19.61 -22.54 10.44
CA TRP A 272 -20.30 -22.47 9.15
C TRP A 272 -19.82 -23.54 8.16
N LEU A 273 -18.51 -23.77 8.08
CA LEU A 273 -17.92 -24.81 7.22
C LEU A 273 -18.40 -26.21 7.62
N SER A 274 -18.42 -26.51 8.93
CA SER A 274 -18.95 -27.77 9.47
C SER A 274 -20.43 -27.94 9.12
N PHE A 275 -21.22 -26.87 9.30
CA PHE A 275 -22.65 -26.88 9.01
C PHE A 275 -22.96 -27.11 7.53
N LEU A 276 -22.22 -26.46 6.62
CA LEU A 276 -22.30 -26.68 5.17
C LEU A 276 -21.91 -28.12 4.76
N ASN A 277 -21.14 -28.81 5.59
CA ASN A 277 -20.74 -30.21 5.37
C ASN A 277 -21.74 -31.25 5.93
N THR A 278 -22.82 -30.81 6.59
CA THR A 278 -23.90 -31.73 7.00
C THR A 278 -24.62 -32.34 5.79
N PRO A 279 -25.25 -33.53 5.90
CA PRO A 279 -25.87 -34.20 4.76
C PRO A 279 -26.89 -33.36 3.98
N LYS A 280 -27.60 -32.46 4.66
CA LYS A 280 -28.59 -31.55 4.05
C LYS A 280 -27.96 -30.63 3.02
N TYR A 281 -26.85 -29.96 3.35
CA TYR A 281 -26.21 -28.98 2.47
C TYR A 281 -25.12 -29.61 1.60
N LYS A 282 -24.43 -30.64 2.11
CA LYS A 282 -23.38 -31.35 1.35
C LYS A 282 -23.93 -31.99 0.07
N ASN A 283 -25.16 -32.46 0.09
CA ASN A 283 -25.80 -33.06 -1.08
C ASN A 283 -26.64 -32.06 -1.91
N ALA A 284 -26.74 -30.81 -1.46
CA ALA A 284 -27.50 -29.78 -2.15
C ALA A 284 -26.68 -29.21 -3.31
N ARG A 285 -27.29 -29.21 -4.51
CA ARG A 285 -26.71 -28.56 -5.70
C ARG A 285 -26.83 -27.04 -5.61
N CYS A 286 -27.99 -26.57 -5.17
CA CYS A 286 -28.35 -25.15 -5.19
C CYS A 286 -28.60 -24.69 -3.77
N ILE A 287 -27.66 -23.96 -3.18
CA ILE A 287 -27.77 -23.42 -1.82
C ILE A 287 -28.00 -21.92 -1.93
N ILE A 288 -28.91 -21.39 -1.13
CA ILE A 288 -29.17 -19.96 -1.05
C ILE A 288 -29.31 -19.55 0.42
N LEU A 289 -28.53 -18.55 0.82
CA LEU A 289 -28.71 -17.87 2.10
C LEU A 289 -29.92 -16.95 1.97
N LYS A 290 -30.86 -17.04 2.90
CA LYS A 290 -32.11 -16.27 2.82
C LYS A 290 -31.83 -14.77 2.81
N LYS A 291 -32.45 -14.06 1.86
CA LYS A 291 -32.25 -12.62 1.60
C LYS A 291 -32.45 -11.73 2.83
N ASP A 292 -33.53 -11.94 3.58
CA ASP A 292 -33.88 -11.11 4.74
C ASP A 292 -33.42 -11.76 6.06
N SER A 293 -32.24 -12.38 6.05
CA SER A 293 -31.65 -13.05 7.23
C SER A 293 -30.32 -12.44 7.65
N ALA A 294 -29.87 -12.77 8.85
CA ALA A 294 -28.56 -12.36 9.35
C ALA A 294 -27.42 -12.88 8.45
N ARG A 295 -26.43 -12.01 8.20
CA ARG A 295 -25.21 -12.34 7.45
C ARG A 295 -24.39 -13.40 8.17
N ILE A 296 -23.65 -14.20 7.41
CA ILE A 296 -22.70 -15.19 7.94
C ILE A 296 -21.58 -14.46 8.68
N PHE A 297 -20.92 -13.54 7.99
CA PHE A 297 -19.89 -12.67 8.54
C PHE A 297 -20.50 -11.29 8.75
N ASN A 298 -20.81 -10.97 10.00
CA ASN A 298 -21.45 -9.71 10.35
C ASN A 298 -20.43 -8.55 10.41
N ILE A 299 -20.94 -7.32 10.43
CA ILE A 299 -20.10 -6.11 10.49
C ILE A 299 -19.26 -6.02 11.77
N TRP A 300 -19.71 -6.62 12.88
CA TRP A 300 -19.00 -6.62 14.16
C TRP A 300 -17.74 -7.49 14.14
N LEU A 301 -17.78 -8.61 13.39
CA LEU A 301 -16.60 -9.42 13.12
C LEU A 301 -15.55 -8.59 12.37
N PHE A 302 -15.94 -7.88 11.30
CA PHE A 302 -15.03 -7.04 10.51
C PHE A 302 -14.56 -5.78 11.26
N GLY A 303 -15.37 -5.27 12.18
CA GLY A 303 -15.09 -4.10 13.01
C GLY A 303 -14.17 -4.38 14.20
N SER A 304 -13.77 -5.62 14.44
CA SER A 304 -12.99 -6.01 15.62
C SER A 304 -11.77 -6.87 15.29
N GLN A 305 -10.87 -7.05 16.27
CA GLN A 305 -9.68 -7.91 16.13
C GLN A 305 -10.01 -9.38 15.87
N ARG A 306 -11.27 -9.81 16.06
CA ARG A 306 -11.71 -11.20 15.88
C ARG A 306 -11.45 -11.71 14.47
N ILE A 307 -11.58 -10.87 13.44
CA ILE A 307 -11.30 -11.24 12.05
C ILE A 307 -9.81 -11.58 11.80
N GLN A 308 -8.89 -11.09 12.64
CA GLN A 308 -7.45 -11.32 12.46
C GLN A 308 -7.08 -12.81 12.56
N SER A 309 -7.86 -13.59 13.30
CA SER A 309 -7.70 -15.06 13.37
C SER A 309 -7.82 -15.73 12.00
N LEU A 310 -8.56 -15.15 11.05
CA LEU A 310 -8.71 -15.67 9.70
C LEU A 310 -7.59 -15.24 8.73
N TRP A 311 -6.64 -14.42 9.18
CA TRP A 311 -5.58 -13.89 8.32
C TRP A 311 -4.77 -15.00 7.64
N ASP A 312 -4.32 -16.00 8.41
CA ASP A 312 -3.57 -17.12 7.84
C ASP A 312 -4.40 -17.87 6.78
N MET A 313 -5.69 -18.04 7.04
CA MET A 313 -6.60 -18.74 6.13
C MET A 313 -6.82 -17.99 4.81
N ILE A 314 -7.13 -16.69 4.85
CA ILE A 314 -7.39 -15.88 3.65
C ILE A 314 -6.10 -15.59 2.88
N SER A 315 -4.98 -15.32 3.56
CA SER A 315 -3.70 -14.97 2.92
C SER A 315 -3.11 -16.10 2.09
N HIS A 316 -3.36 -17.36 2.46
CA HIS A 316 -2.96 -18.55 1.71
C HIS A 316 -4.04 -19.08 0.76
N SER A 317 -5.24 -18.47 0.74
CA SER A 317 -6.35 -18.93 -0.09
C SER A 317 -6.14 -18.63 -1.58
N VAL A 318 -6.82 -19.38 -2.45
CA VAL A 318 -6.89 -19.08 -3.88
C VAL A 318 -7.63 -17.77 -4.17
N VAL A 319 -8.53 -17.34 -3.26
CA VAL A 319 -9.28 -16.08 -3.39
C VAL A 319 -8.31 -14.90 -3.41
N LEU A 320 -7.37 -14.85 -2.47
CA LEU A 320 -6.42 -13.73 -2.37
C LEU A 320 -5.15 -13.92 -3.20
N ASN A 321 -4.69 -15.17 -3.41
CA ASN A 321 -3.56 -15.45 -4.29
C ASN A 321 -3.86 -15.17 -5.78
N ASN A 322 -5.12 -15.19 -6.15
CA ASN A 322 -5.59 -14.89 -7.51
C ASN A 322 -6.55 -13.69 -7.49
N TRP A 323 -6.21 -12.70 -6.68
CA TRP A 323 -6.83 -11.38 -6.67
C TRP A 323 -6.36 -10.55 -7.87
N ASP A 324 -7.27 -9.80 -8.49
CA ASP A 324 -6.92 -8.81 -9.51
C ASP A 324 -7.92 -7.64 -9.49
N TRP A 325 -7.48 -6.49 -9.97
CA TRP A 325 -8.36 -5.35 -10.28
C TRP A 325 -8.86 -5.48 -11.72
N SER A 326 -9.98 -4.82 -12.04
CA SER A 326 -10.54 -4.88 -13.39
C SER A 326 -9.63 -4.22 -14.43
N PRO A 327 -9.71 -4.61 -15.72
CA PRO A 327 -9.08 -3.86 -16.80
C PRO A 327 -9.46 -2.37 -16.84
N LEU A 328 -10.70 -2.03 -16.44
CA LEU A 328 -11.15 -0.64 -16.28
C LEU A 328 -10.30 0.12 -15.25
N VAL A 329 -10.02 -0.47 -14.09
CA VAL A 329 -9.17 0.12 -13.05
C VAL A 329 -7.71 0.23 -13.50
N HIS A 330 -7.17 -0.81 -14.15
CA HIS A 330 -5.80 -0.78 -14.69
C HIS A 330 -5.62 0.32 -15.73
N ARG A 331 -6.58 0.50 -16.64
CA ARG A 331 -6.56 1.58 -17.62
C ARG A 331 -6.60 2.96 -16.96
N ALA A 332 -7.51 3.15 -16.01
CA ALA A 332 -7.63 4.42 -15.28
C ALA A 332 -6.33 4.75 -14.52
N PHE A 333 -5.64 3.73 -13.99
CA PHE A 333 -4.30 3.87 -13.41
C PHE A 333 -3.27 4.31 -14.45
N GLU A 334 -3.16 3.60 -15.59
CA GLU A 334 -2.20 3.91 -16.65
C GLU A 334 -2.34 5.34 -17.18
N LYS A 335 -3.59 5.77 -17.42
CA LYS A 335 -3.97 7.13 -17.83
C LYS A 335 -3.53 8.21 -16.84
N ASN A 336 -3.39 7.86 -15.56
CA ASN A 336 -3.11 8.79 -14.47
C ASN A 336 -1.73 8.58 -13.80
N THR A 337 -0.85 7.77 -14.41
CA THR A 337 0.51 7.46 -13.92
C THR A 337 1.36 8.68 -13.56
N ARG A 338 1.12 9.85 -14.17
CA ARG A 338 1.78 11.12 -13.82
C ARG A 338 1.66 11.51 -12.34
N PHE A 339 0.60 11.08 -11.66
CA PHE A 339 0.36 11.35 -10.24
C PHE A 339 1.01 10.30 -9.33
N PHE A 340 1.38 9.13 -9.87
CA PHE A 340 1.79 7.97 -9.09
C PHE A 340 3.25 7.57 -9.29
N ALA A 341 3.83 7.90 -10.44
CA ALA A 341 5.22 7.60 -10.78
C ALA A 341 6.12 8.80 -10.49
N ALA A 342 7.38 8.53 -10.18
CA ALA A 342 8.39 9.58 -10.08
C ALA A 342 8.68 10.17 -11.47
N ASP A 343 9.07 11.44 -11.53
CA ASP A 343 9.32 12.15 -12.78
C ASP A 343 10.43 11.50 -13.62
N ARG A 344 11.41 10.86 -12.95
CA ARG A 344 12.45 10.07 -13.63
C ARG A 344 11.91 8.83 -14.36
N ASP A 345 10.80 8.26 -13.88
CA ASP A 345 10.18 7.04 -14.44
C ASP A 345 9.19 7.36 -15.57
N LEU A 346 8.85 8.65 -15.77
CA LEU A 346 7.99 9.17 -16.83
C LEU A 346 8.77 9.69 -18.05
N ARG A 347 10.08 9.93 -17.90
CA ARG A 347 10.93 10.44 -18.99
C ARG A 347 11.31 9.31 -19.94
N PRO A 348 11.23 9.52 -21.27
CA PRO A 348 11.79 8.57 -22.22
C PRO A 348 13.29 8.43 -21.97
N ASN A 349 13.80 7.19 -21.94
CA ASN A 349 15.24 6.94 -21.79
C ASN A 349 16.00 7.72 -22.86
N SER A 350 16.79 8.72 -22.46
CA SER A 350 17.75 9.32 -23.38
C SER A 350 18.71 8.22 -23.83
N PRO A 351 18.96 8.04 -25.14
CA PRO A 351 19.92 7.05 -25.59
C PRO A 351 21.25 7.28 -24.87
N SER A 352 21.80 6.22 -24.28
CA SER A 352 23.06 6.34 -23.53
C SER A 352 24.13 6.96 -24.42
N LEU A 353 25.08 7.70 -23.83
CA LEU A 353 26.24 8.21 -24.58
C LEU A 353 26.93 7.11 -25.39
N PHE A 354 26.87 5.86 -24.92
CA PHE A 354 27.37 4.68 -25.61
C PHE A 354 26.56 4.34 -26.88
N SER A 355 25.23 4.48 -26.87
CA SER A 355 24.38 4.30 -28.06
C SER A 355 24.62 5.41 -29.11
N TRP A 356 24.80 6.65 -28.66
CA TRP A 356 25.23 7.75 -29.53
C TRP A 356 26.65 7.53 -30.09
N PHE A 357 27.59 7.10 -29.25
CA PHE A 357 28.96 6.78 -29.67
C PHE A 357 29.02 5.59 -30.63
N LEU A 358 28.17 4.57 -30.43
CA LEU A 358 27.99 3.46 -31.36
C LEU A 358 27.44 3.93 -32.71
N SER A 359 26.46 4.82 -32.74
CA SER A 359 25.95 5.39 -33.99
C SER A 359 27.02 6.19 -34.76
N PHE A 360 27.96 6.82 -34.04
CA PHE A 360 29.15 7.45 -34.61
C PHE A 360 30.20 6.45 -35.12
N ILE A 361 30.35 5.28 -34.49
CA ILE A 361 31.32 4.24 -34.89
C ILE A 361 30.77 3.33 -36.00
N THR A 362 29.48 3.02 -36.00
CA THR A 362 28.84 2.12 -36.97
C THR A 362 28.40 2.81 -38.26
N GLY A 363 28.75 4.08 -38.46
CA GLY A 363 28.60 4.77 -39.74
C GLY A 363 27.16 4.91 -40.23
N SER A 364 26.16 4.83 -39.35
CA SER A 364 24.75 5.01 -39.69
C SER A 364 24.30 6.44 -39.39
N GLY A 365 25.02 7.42 -39.92
CA GLY A 365 24.65 8.83 -39.87
C GLY A 365 23.74 9.19 -41.04
N SER A 366 22.43 9.08 -40.87
CA SER A 366 21.50 9.85 -41.72
C SER A 366 21.46 11.28 -41.21
N THR A 367 22.22 12.15 -41.88
CA THR A 367 22.08 13.59 -41.78
C THR A 367 20.71 14.01 -42.31
N SER A 368 19.74 14.28 -41.44
CA SER A 368 18.58 15.12 -41.80
C SER A 368 18.85 16.54 -41.31
N HIS A 369 19.00 17.45 -42.28
CA HIS A 369 19.29 18.86 -42.07
C HIS A 369 18.32 19.54 -41.10
N SER A 370 18.91 20.23 -40.13
CA SER A 370 18.33 21.37 -39.43
C SER A 370 18.18 22.54 -40.40
N SER A 371 16.97 23.09 -40.48
CA SER A 371 16.77 24.47 -40.94
C SER A 371 15.76 25.15 -40.02
N ASN A 372 16.18 26.24 -39.39
CA ASN A 372 15.39 27.23 -38.67
C ASN A 372 15.58 28.58 -39.42
N PRO A 373 14.83 29.66 -39.11
CA PRO A 373 13.37 29.83 -39.14
C PRO A 373 13.00 31.06 -39.98
N SER A 374 11.78 31.15 -40.54
CA SER A 374 11.21 32.47 -40.88
C SER A 374 9.69 32.46 -40.96
N GLN A 375 9.16 33.62 -40.56
CA GLN A 375 7.78 34.00 -40.34
C GLN A 375 6.84 33.72 -41.51
N SER A 376 5.62 33.28 -41.20
CA SER A 376 4.44 33.99 -41.73
C SER A 376 3.27 33.83 -40.76
N GLN A 377 2.67 34.96 -40.42
CA GLN A 377 1.35 35.03 -39.81
C GLN A 377 0.34 34.46 -40.80
N ASN A 378 -0.53 33.57 -40.33
CA ASN A 378 -1.93 33.67 -40.69
C ASN A 378 -2.84 32.93 -39.71
N SER A 379 -3.82 33.70 -39.25
CA SER A 379 -5.00 33.32 -38.51
C SER A 379 -5.75 32.14 -39.14
N ASN A 380 -6.12 31.15 -38.32
CA ASN A 380 -7.51 30.69 -38.28
C ASN A 380 -7.81 29.89 -37.01
N LYS A 381 -8.95 30.24 -36.41
CA LYS A 381 -9.61 29.59 -35.30
C LYS A 381 -9.98 28.16 -35.69
N ASN A 382 -9.70 27.21 -34.81
CA ASN A 382 -10.57 26.09 -34.40
C ASN A 382 -9.82 25.29 -33.32
N ALA A 383 -10.06 25.62 -32.06
CA ALA A 383 -9.57 24.85 -30.92
C ALA A 383 -10.52 23.67 -30.68
N SER A 384 -10.21 22.51 -31.27
CA SER A 384 -10.66 21.23 -30.73
C SER A 384 -9.63 20.75 -29.70
N GLY A 385 -10.11 20.36 -28.52
CA GLY A 385 -9.27 19.87 -27.43
C GLY A 385 -8.40 18.69 -27.88
N SER A 386 -7.09 18.91 -27.89
CA SER A 386 -6.11 17.84 -27.97
C SER A 386 -5.72 17.45 -26.55
N THR A 387 -6.18 16.28 -26.13
CA THR A 387 -5.67 15.49 -25.00
C THR A 387 -4.14 15.48 -25.02
N PRO A 388 -3.43 15.64 -23.88
CA PRO A 388 -1.99 15.46 -23.85
C PRO A 388 -1.63 14.06 -24.36
N PRO A 389 -0.57 13.89 -25.17
CA PRO A 389 -0.15 12.57 -25.61
C PRO A 389 0.26 11.73 -24.39
N ILE A 390 -0.26 10.51 -24.31
CA ILE A 390 0.13 9.48 -23.34
C ILE A 390 1.66 9.33 -23.39
N PRO A 391 2.38 9.37 -22.25
CA PRO A 391 3.82 9.13 -22.24
C PRO A 391 4.13 7.77 -22.87
N THR A 392 4.73 7.76 -24.06
CA THR A 392 4.96 6.56 -24.88
C THR A 392 6.01 5.59 -24.31
N HIS A 393 6.49 5.80 -23.07
CA HIS A 393 7.48 4.92 -22.45
C HIS A 393 7.43 4.96 -20.91
N LEU A 394 6.45 4.29 -20.31
CA LEU A 394 6.39 4.06 -18.87
C LEU A 394 7.47 3.04 -18.43
N SER A 395 8.14 3.32 -17.31
CA SER A 395 9.08 2.39 -16.69
C SER A 395 8.41 1.04 -16.39
N PRO A 396 9.03 -0.12 -16.71
CA PRO A 396 8.48 -1.44 -16.38
C PRO A 396 8.19 -1.63 -14.89
N LYS A 397 8.88 -0.89 -14.01
CA LYS A 397 8.61 -0.88 -12.57
C LYS A 397 7.23 -0.31 -12.24
N VAL A 398 6.77 0.71 -12.96
CA VAL A 398 5.46 1.35 -12.74
C VAL A 398 4.32 0.47 -13.24
N LEU A 399 4.54 -0.32 -14.30
CA LEU A 399 3.55 -1.26 -14.83
C LEU A 399 3.51 -2.59 -14.08
N ASN A 400 4.57 -2.93 -13.34
CA ASN A 400 4.58 -4.12 -12.50
C ASN A 400 3.64 -3.92 -11.28
N ALA A 401 2.50 -4.60 -11.29
CA ALA A 401 1.50 -4.55 -10.22
C ALA A 401 2.02 -5.00 -8.85
N SER A 402 3.09 -5.79 -8.81
CA SER A 402 3.73 -6.25 -7.57
C SER A 402 4.81 -5.29 -7.05
N ALA A 403 5.22 -4.29 -7.84
CA ALA A 403 6.22 -3.32 -7.44
C ALA A 403 5.59 -2.13 -6.69
N PRO A 404 6.24 -1.63 -5.63
CA PRO A 404 5.77 -0.45 -4.93
C PRO A 404 5.89 0.81 -5.80
N LEU A 405 4.93 1.71 -5.65
CA LEU A 405 4.90 3.02 -6.28
C LEU A 405 5.59 4.04 -5.37
N PRO A 406 6.34 5.02 -5.91
CA PRO A 406 7.06 6.02 -5.12
C PRO A 406 6.15 7.13 -4.56
N VAL A 407 5.01 6.75 -3.97
CA VAL A 407 3.99 7.65 -3.42
C VAL A 407 3.73 7.38 -1.95
N LEU A 408 3.49 8.48 -1.23
CA LEU A 408 2.82 8.50 0.06
C LEU A 408 1.33 8.66 -0.21
N VAL A 409 0.53 7.65 0.09
CA VAL A 409 -0.92 7.73 -0.08
C VAL A 409 -1.60 8.05 1.24
N LEU A 410 -2.44 9.08 1.25
CA LEU A 410 -3.21 9.52 2.42
C LEU A 410 -4.69 9.22 2.21
N HIS A 411 -5.31 8.47 3.12
CA HIS A 411 -6.75 8.26 3.11
C HIS A 411 -7.46 9.22 4.06
N LEU A 412 -7.98 10.30 3.49
CA LEU A 412 -8.71 11.35 4.21
C LEU A 412 -10.21 11.21 3.97
N ARG A 413 -10.91 10.62 4.94
CA ARG A 413 -12.37 10.53 4.95
C ARG A 413 -12.97 11.87 5.39
N ARG A 414 -13.73 12.50 4.51
CA ARG A 414 -14.40 13.79 4.75
C ARG A 414 -15.90 13.65 4.44
N GLY A 415 -16.62 14.76 4.26
CA GLY A 415 -18.02 14.76 3.84
C GLY A 415 -18.93 14.06 4.85
N ASP A 416 -19.62 12.99 4.41
CA ASP A 416 -20.50 12.16 5.25
C ASP A 416 -19.82 11.53 6.47
N PHE A 417 -18.49 11.48 6.47
CA PHE A 417 -17.72 10.91 7.57
C PHE A 417 -17.69 11.78 8.83
N GLU A 418 -18.03 13.08 8.76
CA GLU A 418 -18.05 13.95 9.94
C GLU A 418 -19.04 13.45 10.99
N GLY A 419 -20.30 13.23 10.59
CA GLY A 419 -21.32 12.65 11.48
C GLY A 419 -20.99 11.22 11.89
N HIS A 420 -20.44 10.42 10.98
CA HIS A 420 -19.97 9.07 11.31
C HIS A 420 -18.89 9.08 12.39
N CYS A 421 -17.99 10.06 12.37
CA CYS A 421 -16.94 10.23 13.37
C CYS A 421 -17.47 10.41 14.79
N GLN A 422 -18.52 11.22 14.91
CA GLN A 422 -19.19 11.45 16.19
C GLN A 422 -19.84 10.16 16.71
N ASN A 423 -20.47 9.40 15.81
CA ASN A 423 -21.11 8.12 16.14
C ASN A 423 -20.09 7.07 16.59
N LEU A 424 -18.90 7.02 15.97
CA LEU A 424 -17.83 6.09 16.37
C LEU A 424 -17.45 6.28 17.85
N ALA A 425 -17.40 7.54 18.32
CA ALA A 425 -17.15 7.86 19.73
C ALA A 425 -18.28 7.40 20.65
N GLU A 426 -19.55 7.56 20.23
CA GLU A 426 -20.73 7.09 20.98
C GLU A 426 -20.77 5.56 21.08
N TRP A 427 -20.42 4.87 20.00
CA TRP A 427 -20.36 3.41 19.96
C TRP A 427 -19.12 2.81 20.60
N SER A 428 -18.19 3.63 21.11
CA SER A 428 -16.93 3.15 21.67
C SER A 428 -16.12 2.31 20.67
N SER A 429 -16.14 2.71 19.40
CA SER A 429 -15.57 1.92 18.30
C SER A 429 -14.05 1.82 18.39
N THR A 430 -13.51 0.63 18.12
CA THR A 430 -12.07 0.44 17.92
C THR A 430 -11.72 0.60 16.44
N TYR A 431 -10.43 0.58 16.09
CA TYR A 431 -10.02 0.43 14.70
C TYR A 431 -10.55 -0.88 14.12
N THR A 432 -10.99 -0.83 12.86
CA THR A 432 -11.51 -1.99 12.15
C THR A 432 -10.47 -3.11 12.08
N GLY A 433 -10.91 -4.37 11.98
CA GLY A 433 -10.10 -5.52 12.36
C GLY A 433 -8.69 -5.61 11.77
N PHE A 434 -8.50 -5.43 10.46
CA PHE A 434 -7.15 -5.46 9.86
C PHE A 434 -6.35 -4.17 10.07
N ASN A 435 -6.96 -3.07 10.50
CA ASN A 435 -6.24 -1.86 10.90
C ASN A 435 -5.67 -1.95 12.32
N SER A 436 -5.92 -3.04 13.05
CA SER A 436 -5.55 -3.17 14.45
C SER A 436 -4.62 -4.36 14.74
N PHE A 437 -3.83 -4.82 13.76
CA PHE A 437 -2.83 -5.87 14.01
C PHE A 437 -1.79 -5.40 15.04
N PRO A 438 -1.23 -6.32 15.86
CA PRO A 438 -0.24 -5.97 16.87
C PRO A 438 0.93 -5.15 16.31
N ALA A 439 1.48 -5.53 15.15
CA ALA A 439 2.61 -4.84 14.53
C ALA A 439 2.29 -3.38 14.16
N SER A 440 1.09 -3.08 13.67
CA SER A 440 0.68 -1.70 13.36
C SER A 440 0.34 -0.90 14.62
N ARG A 441 -0.23 -1.56 15.65
CA ARG A 441 -0.57 -0.92 16.93
C ARG A 441 0.64 -0.42 17.71
N VAL A 442 1.83 -1.00 17.49
CA VAL A 442 3.07 -0.51 18.11
C VAL A 442 3.28 0.98 17.86
N ARG A 443 2.98 1.44 16.64
CA ARG A 443 3.16 2.84 16.26
C ARG A 443 1.88 3.64 16.29
N ASP A 444 0.77 3.06 15.83
CA ASP A 444 -0.46 3.80 15.54
C ASP A 444 -1.71 3.12 16.12
N GLY A 445 -1.56 2.54 17.32
CA GLY A 445 -2.69 1.96 18.04
C GLY A 445 -3.67 3.03 18.51
N PHE A 446 -4.95 2.70 18.49
CA PHE A 446 -6.02 3.48 19.12
C PHE A 446 -6.60 2.70 20.29
N ASP A 447 -6.61 3.34 21.47
CA ASP A 447 -7.23 2.85 22.69
C ASP A 447 -8.43 3.71 23.02
N VAL A 448 -9.57 3.06 23.25
CA VAL A 448 -10.85 3.74 23.40
C VAL A 448 -10.90 4.46 24.76
N PRO A 449 -11.02 5.81 24.80
CA PRO A 449 -11.11 6.51 26.08
C PRO A 449 -12.38 6.14 26.83
N ARG A 450 -12.27 5.93 28.14
CA ARG A 450 -13.39 5.73 29.06
C ARG A 450 -13.88 7.08 29.58
N ILE A 451 -15.19 7.20 29.80
CA ILE A 451 -15.74 8.41 30.43
C ILE A 451 -15.77 8.19 31.92
N VAL A 452 -15.07 9.04 32.65
CA VAL A 452 -15.07 9.11 34.10
C VAL A 452 -15.79 10.38 34.50
N ALA A 453 -16.73 10.30 35.45
CA ALA A 453 -17.33 11.50 36.00
C ALA A 453 -16.21 12.33 36.64
N ALA A 454 -16.18 13.64 36.39
CA ALA A 454 -15.39 14.52 37.23
C ALA A 454 -15.92 14.31 38.65
N GLU A 455 -15.07 13.83 39.56
CA GLU A 455 -15.42 13.83 40.97
C GLU A 455 -15.77 15.28 41.31
N ASP A 456 -16.98 15.52 41.81
CA ASP A 456 -17.35 16.80 42.40
C ASP A 456 -16.36 17.04 43.53
N ASP A 457 -15.36 17.89 43.26
CA ASP A 457 -14.47 18.42 44.27
C ASP A 457 -15.36 19.23 45.21
N HIS A 458 -15.83 18.56 46.27
CA HIS A 458 -16.42 19.22 47.42
C HIS A 458 -15.32 20.13 47.97
N GLY A 459 -15.47 21.42 47.65
CA GLY A 459 -14.58 22.46 48.09
C GLY A 459 -14.32 22.35 49.59
N ASP A 460 -13.11 21.94 49.91
CA ASP A 460 -12.44 22.43 51.09
C ASP A 460 -11.63 23.65 50.63
N ASP A 461 -12.10 24.83 51.06
CA ASP A 461 -11.37 26.08 50.95
C ASP A 461 -9.96 25.88 51.53
N VAL A 462 -8.95 25.83 50.65
CA VAL A 462 -7.54 25.97 51.04
C VAL A 462 -7.05 27.28 50.47
N ASP A 463 -6.78 28.19 51.38
CA ASP A 463 -6.32 29.56 51.14
C ASP A 463 -5.16 29.62 50.13
N PHE A 464 -5.29 30.55 49.19
CA PHE A 464 -4.23 30.99 48.28
C PHE A 464 -3.09 31.62 49.08
N GLU A 465 -1.92 30.98 49.13
CA GLU A 465 -0.65 31.67 49.34
C GLU A 465 0.09 31.82 47.99
N GLU A 466 0.36 33.08 47.64
CA GLU A 466 1.22 33.49 46.53
C GLU A 466 2.68 33.05 46.75
N GLY A 467 3.28 32.42 45.73
CA GLY A 467 4.71 32.52 45.45
C GLY A 467 5.44 31.20 45.23
N GLY A 468 6.03 31.02 44.04
CA GLY A 468 7.07 30.00 43.83
C GLY A 468 7.27 29.52 42.40
N ASP A 469 8.12 30.25 41.66
CA ASP A 469 9.10 29.78 40.66
C ASP A 469 8.75 28.59 39.74
N ILE A 470 8.58 28.86 38.45
CA ILE A 470 8.45 27.85 37.39
C ILE A 470 9.87 27.38 37.04
N GLY A 471 10.30 26.28 37.66
CA GLY A 471 11.53 25.58 37.30
C GLY A 471 11.47 25.06 35.86
N GLU A 472 12.43 25.49 35.05
CA GLU A 472 12.71 24.97 33.71
C GLU A 472 12.97 23.45 33.79
N GLY A 473 12.10 22.65 33.18
CA GLY A 473 12.34 21.22 32.98
C GLY A 473 13.36 20.99 31.87
N GLU A 474 14.39 20.21 32.19
CA GLU A 474 15.45 19.75 31.29
C GLU A 474 14.91 19.01 30.04
N PRO A 475 15.62 19.05 28.90
CA PRO A 475 15.18 18.36 27.69
C PRO A 475 15.42 16.84 27.81
N GLU A 476 14.32 16.07 27.76
CA GLU A 476 14.38 14.60 27.77
C GLU A 476 15.10 14.04 26.51
N ASP A 477 15.97 13.06 26.75
CA ASP A 477 16.82 12.39 25.78
C ASP A 477 16.03 11.73 24.62
N ALA A 478 16.46 12.00 23.39
CA ALA A 478 15.75 11.69 22.15
C ALA A 478 15.87 10.24 21.62
N ASP A 479 16.21 9.24 22.44
CA ASP A 479 16.61 7.90 21.94
C ASP A 479 15.77 6.69 22.43
N ASP A 480 14.61 6.90 23.08
CA ASP A 480 13.71 5.78 23.42
C ASP A 480 12.63 5.55 22.34
N PHE A 481 12.96 4.71 21.35
CA PHE A 481 12.05 4.32 20.27
C PHE A 481 10.80 3.56 20.77
N ASP A 482 10.81 3.02 21.99
CA ASP A 482 9.71 2.23 22.57
C ASP A 482 8.66 3.11 23.30
N LYS A 483 8.99 4.39 23.55
CA LYS A 483 8.09 5.37 24.20
C LYS A 483 7.25 6.22 23.24
N ARG A 484 7.46 6.13 21.93
CA ARG A 484 6.56 6.72 20.93
C ARG A 484 5.30 5.86 20.75
N ARG A 485 4.57 5.62 21.84
CA ARG A 485 3.12 5.47 21.74
C ARG A 485 2.59 6.78 21.12
N TYR A 486 1.38 6.80 20.58
CA TYR A 486 0.59 8.04 20.49
C TYR A 486 0.27 8.54 21.92
N ALA A 487 1.31 8.86 22.69
CA ALA A 487 1.36 8.85 24.14
C ALA A 487 0.66 10.04 24.79
N ASN A 488 -0.24 10.72 24.08
CA ASN A 488 -0.96 11.88 24.61
C ASN A 488 -2.49 11.77 24.48
N ASP A 489 -3.05 10.72 23.87
CA ASP A 489 -4.50 10.56 23.94
C ASP A 489 -4.90 10.00 25.31
N PRO A 490 -5.81 10.69 26.02
CA PRO A 490 -6.16 10.31 27.37
C PRO A 490 -6.95 9.00 27.36
N LEU A 491 -6.58 8.06 28.23
CA LEU A 491 -7.34 6.82 28.44
C LEU A 491 -8.68 7.06 29.14
N GLU A 492 -8.79 8.20 29.83
CA GLU A 492 -9.98 8.62 30.57
C GLU A 492 -10.30 10.08 30.24
N VAL A 493 -11.57 10.38 29.97
CA VAL A 493 -12.04 11.72 29.61
C VAL A 493 -13.27 12.09 30.45
N PRO A 494 -13.47 13.39 30.76
CA PRO A 494 -14.55 13.81 31.65
C PRO A 494 -15.94 13.79 30.98
N SER A 495 -16.00 13.72 29.64
CA SER A 495 -17.28 13.81 28.92
C SER A 495 -17.26 13.13 27.54
N MET A 496 -18.45 12.91 26.98
CA MET A 496 -18.63 12.45 25.60
C MET A 496 -18.02 13.43 24.58
N ASP A 497 -18.02 14.74 24.86
CA ASP A 497 -17.47 15.73 23.94
C ASP A 497 -15.95 15.67 23.86
N GLU A 498 -15.28 15.48 25.00
CA GLU A 498 -13.83 15.23 24.99
C GLU A 498 -13.48 13.93 24.28
N ARG A 499 -14.30 12.89 24.48
CA ARG A 499 -14.16 11.63 23.72
C ARG A 499 -14.28 11.87 22.22
N LYS A 500 -15.31 12.62 21.78
CA LYS A 500 -15.51 12.98 20.36
C LYS A 500 -14.30 13.73 19.81
N ARG A 501 -13.66 14.62 20.59
CA ARG A 501 -12.42 15.31 20.18
C ARG A 501 -11.24 14.37 20.02
N VAL A 502 -11.08 13.38 20.88
CA VAL A 502 -10.04 12.34 20.71
C VAL A 502 -10.27 11.58 19.40
N TYR A 503 -11.49 11.08 19.17
CA TYR A 503 -11.82 10.40 17.91
C TYR A 503 -11.58 11.29 16.68
N ALA A 504 -11.95 12.57 16.73
CA ALA A 504 -11.81 13.48 15.60
C ALA A 504 -10.37 13.58 15.08
N LYS A 505 -9.35 13.50 15.95
CA LYS A 505 -7.93 13.52 15.54
C LYS A 505 -7.56 12.34 14.62
N HIS A 506 -8.12 11.16 14.88
CA HIS A 506 -7.83 9.93 14.15
C HIS A 506 -8.79 9.67 12.98
N CYS A 507 -9.99 10.23 13.06
CA CYS A 507 -11.07 9.92 12.14
C CYS A 507 -11.36 11.06 11.16
N PHE A 508 -11.15 12.32 11.54
CA PHE A 508 -11.46 13.49 10.73
C PHE A 508 -10.41 14.62 10.92
N PRO A 509 -9.12 14.35 10.64
CA PRO A 509 -8.05 15.29 10.96
C PRO A 509 -8.16 16.61 10.18
N ASP A 510 -7.77 17.71 10.81
CA ASP A 510 -7.62 19.03 10.19
C ASP A 510 -6.31 19.15 9.40
N THR A 511 -6.14 20.26 8.66
CA THR A 511 -4.96 20.52 7.82
C THR A 511 -3.65 20.43 8.61
N ARG A 512 -3.59 20.99 9.83
CA ARG A 512 -2.37 21.00 10.64
C ARG A 512 -2.03 19.60 11.14
N GLN A 513 -3.04 18.85 11.55
CA GLN A 513 -2.91 17.45 11.95
C GLN A 513 -2.41 16.58 10.79
N VAL A 514 -2.92 16.80 9.58
CA VAL A 514 -2.45 16.10 8.38
C VAL A 514 -0.97 16.36 8.11
N VAL A 515 -0.54 17.63 8.10
CA VAL A 515 0.86 18.02 7.88
C VAL A 515 1.78 17.42 8.94
N LYS A 516 1.43 17.60 10.22
CA LYS A 516 2.18 17.02 11.35
C LYS A 516 2.35 15.51 11.18
N ARG A 517 1.27 14.81 10.83
CA ARG A 517 1.28 13.36 10.68
C ARG A 517 2.13 12.90 9.50
N VAL A 518 2.08 13.60 8.37
CA VAL A 518 2.94 13.32 7.22
C VAL A 518 4.41 13.42 7.62
N ARG A 519 4.79 14.45 8.39
CA ARG A 519 6.17 14.63 8.87
C ARG A 519 6.65 13.44 9.71
N GLU A 520 5.85 13.03 10.69
CA GLU A 520 6.15 11.89 11.56
C GLU A 520 6.35 10.60 10.76
N VAL A 521 5.40 10.31 9.86
CA VAL A 521 5.41 9.11 9.02
C VAL A 521 6.61 9.08 8.09
N VAL A 522 6.95 10.21 7.46
CA VAL A 522 8.11 10.31 6.57
C VAL A 522 9.42 10.11 7.33
N ARG A 523 9.54 10.64 8.55
CA ARG A 523 10.75 10.42 9.38
C ARG A 523 10.92 8.96 9.78
N ASP A 524 9.85 8.31 10.22
CA ASP A 524 9.88 6.89 10.56
C ASP A 524 10.22 6.04 9.33
N TYR A 525 9.62 6.35 8.18
CA TYR A 525 9.93 5.69 6.92
C TYR A 525 11.38 5.92 6.47
N ALA A 526 11.91 7.13 6.59
CA ALA A 526 13.29 7.44 6.24
C ALA A 526 14.29 6.64 7.08
N ALA A 527 14.03 6.47 8.38
CA ALA A 527 14.82 5.61 9.24
C ALA A 527 14.78 4.14 8.79
N PHE A 528 13.59 3.63 8.47
CA PHE A 528 13.40 2.28 7.93
C PHE A 528 14.10 2.07 6.57
N ALA A 529 13.97 3.03 5.65
CA ALA A 529 14.59 2.96 4.33
C ALA A 529 16.12 2.91 4.42
N GLU A 530 16.70 3.69 5.33
CA GLU A 530 18.14 3.66 5.59
C GLU A 530 18.61 2.31 6.14
N GLU A 531 17.88 1.72 7.08
CA GLU A 531 18.17 0.38 7.62
C GLU A 531 18.11 -0.69 6.52
N ARG A 532 17.05 -0.67 5.73
CA ARG A 532 16.86 -1.58 4.58
C ARG A 532 18.01 -1.49 3.57
N GLU A 533 18.50 -0.30 3.27
CA GLU A 533 19.67 -0.11 2.40
C GLU A 533 20.97 -0.62 3.04
N ARG A 534 21.16 -0.43 4.34
CA ARG A 534 22.32 -1.00 5.06
C ARG A 534 22.32 -2.53 5.03
N GLU A 535 21.16 -3.16 5.21
CA GLU A 535 21.02 -4.62 5.12
C GLU A 535 21.32 -5.14 3.72
N ARG A 536 20.79 -4.48 2.68
CA ARG A 536 21.11 -4.78 1.27
C ARG A 536 22.61 -4.67 1.02
N ALA A 537 23.27 -3.63 1.53
CA ALA A 537 24.71 -3.45 1.40
C ALA A 537 25.51 -4.53 2.14
N ARG A 538 25.07 -4.96 3.34
CA ARG A 538 25.67 -6.08 4.09
C ARG A 538 25.54 -7.40 3.34
N SER A 539 24.35 -7.71 2.82
CA SER A 539 24.07 -8.94 2.06
C SER A 539 24.93 -9.02 0.79
N ARG A 540 25.07 -7.92 0.04
CA ARG A 540 25.93 -7.84 -1.15
C ARG A 540 27.41 -8.10 -0.82
N LYS A 541 27.90 -7.59 0.32
CA LYS A 541 29.26 -7.87 0.79
C LYS A 541 29.39 -9.34 1.20
N GLY A 542 28.46 -9.87 2.00
CA GLY A 542 28.47 -11.28 2.42
C GLY A 542 28.49 -12.26 1.24
N GLY A 543 27.74 -11.98 0.17
CA GLY A 543 27.75 -12.77 -1.07
C GLY A 543 29.03 -12.63 -1.89
N PHE A 544 29.69 -11.47 -1.86
CA PHE A 544 30.98 -11.26 -2.51
C PHE A 544 32.10 -12.02 -1.79
N TRP A 545 32.11 -12.02 -0.46
CA TRP A 545 33.08 -12.79 0.33
C TRP A 545 32.79 -14.31 0.25
N SER A 546 31.54 -14.77 0.26
CA SER A 546 31.26 -16.21 0.12
C SER A 546 31.60 -16.77 -1.27
N GLY A 547 31.49 -15.96 -2.34
CA GLY A 547 31.87 -16.35 -3.70
C GLY A 547 33.38 -16.35 -3.96
N TRP A 548 34.16 -15.53 -3.22
CA TRP A 548 35.59 -15.40 -3.46
C TRP A 548 36.46 -16.33 -2.60
N TRP A 549 35.97 -16.75 -1.43
CA TRP A 549 36.70 -17.66 -0.52
C TRP A 549 36.34 -19.15 -0.68
N GLY A 550 35.78 -19.52 -1.83
CA GLY A 550 35.57 -20.89 -2.25
C GLY A 550 36.76 -21.53 -2.98
N ARG A 551 38.01 -21.17 -2.65
CA ARG A 551 39.23 -21.94 -2.97
C ARG A 551 40.49 -21.29 -2.38
N GLY A 552 40.97 -21.84 -1.26
CA GLY A 552 42.39 -21.90 -0.91
C GLY A 552 43.05 -20.66 -0.27
N GLY A 553 43.29 -20.77 1.04
CA GLY A 553 44.58 -20.42 1.67
C GLY A 553 44.90 -18.95 1.97
N GLY A 554 45.04 -18.64 3.27
CA GLY A 554 45.83 -17.51 3.78
C GLY A 554 45.02 -16.40 4.43
N GLU A 555 44.91 -16.42 5.76
CA GLU A 555 44.59 -15.24 6.56
C GLU A 555 45.66 -14.17 6.30
N VAL A 556 45.25 -13.08 5.67
CA VAL A 556 45.97 -11.80 5.72
C VAL A 556 45.11 -10.87 6.54
N GLU A 557 45.53 -10.67 7.79
CA GLU A 557 45.07 -9.63 8.68
C GLU A 557 45.43 -8.27 8.05
N VAL A 558 44.43 -7.61 7.46
CA VAL A 558 44.55 -6.22 7.02
C VAL A 558 44.04 -5.34 8.16
N ASP A 559 44.92 -5.11 9.12
CA ASP A 559 44.86 -3.92 9.96
C ASP A 559 45.08 -2.68 9.09
N ASN A 560 44.46 -1.57 9.50
CA ASN A 560 44.50 -0.23 8.89
C ASN A 560 43.49 0.10 7.79
N VAL A 561 42.19 0.05 8.14
CA VAL A 561 41.21 1.04 7.65
C VAL A 561 40.46 1.68 8.83
N GLY A 562 41.16 1.89 9.95
CA GLY A 562 40.64 2.55 11.16
C GLY A 562 40.99 4.03 11.28
N ASP A 563 42.07 4.48 10.65
CA ASP A 563 42.72 5.75 11.04
C ASP A 563 42.53 6.93 10.07
N VAL A 564 41.93 6.73 8.90
CA VAL A 564 41.63 7.85 7.97
C VAL A 564 40.24 8.46 8.20
N LYS A 565 39.31 7.74 8.86
CA LYS A 565 37.99 8.30 9.24
C LYS A 565 38.02 9.08 10.56
N ARG A 566 39.00 8.82 11.43
CA ARG A 566 39.07 9.43 12.76
C ARG A 566 39.63 10.85 12.75
N SER A 567 40.33 11.27 11.69
CA SER A 567 40.95 12.59 11.59
C SER A 567 40.08 13.70 10.98
N LEU A 568 38.87 13.37 10.47
CA LEU A 568 37.89 14.35 9.98
C LEU A 568 36.67 14.51 10.92
N GLN A 569 36.60 13.74 12.01
CA GLN A 569 35.49 13.75 12.97
C GLN A 569 35.72 14.67 14.18
N THR A 570 36.88 15.29 14.30
CA THR A 570 37.30 16.06 15.49
C THR A 570 36.89 17.54 15.46
N ARG A 571 35.96 17.96 14.61
CA ARG A 571 35.56 19.38 14.50
C ARG A 571 34.06 19.68 14.52
N ALA A 572 33.20 18.66 14.61
CA ALA A 572 31.75 18.84 14.69
C ALA A 572 31.26 18.42 16.09
N GLY A 573 30.46 19.27 16.75
CA GLY A 573 29.86 18.95 18.05
C GLY A 573 28.80 17.84 17.95
N PRO A 574 28.43 17.16 19.05
CA PRO A 574 27.45 16.06 19.06
C PRO A 574 26.13 16.39 18.34
N HIS A 575 25.61 17.60 18.55
CA HIS A 575 24.40 18.11 17.89
C HIS A 575 24.55 18.14 16.36
N GLN A 576 25.68 18.62 15.83
CA GLN A 576 25.94 18.66 14.38
C GLN A 576 26.04 17.24 13.78
N LEU A 577 26.55 16.25 14.53
CA LEU A 577 26.56 14.86 14.06
C LEU A 577 25.15 14.27 13.97
N GLN A 578 24.28 14.57 14.94
CA GLN A 578 22.89 14.10 14.94
C GLN A 578 22.12 14.68 13.74
N HIS A 579 22.23 15.98 13.49
CA HIS A 579 21.66 16.64 12.32
C HIS A 579 22.12 16.01 11.00
N ARG A 580 23.43 15.77 10.86
CA ARG A 580 23.97 15.12 9.64
C ARG A 580 23.44 13.69 9.45
N ARG A 581 23.27 12.92 10.53
CA ARG A 581 22.69 11.57 10.45
C ARG A 581 21.22 11.62 10.05
N GLN A 582 20.46 12.57 10.58
CA GLN A 582 19.06 12.75 10.24
C GLN A 582 18.88 13.17 8.78
N ALA A 583 19.68 14.13 8.30
CA ALA A 583 19.68 14.54 6.89
C ALA A 583 20.02 13.36 5.95
N GLN A 584 20.96 12.49 6.34
CA GLN A 584 21.30 11.29 5.56
C GLN A 584 20.12 10.31 5.45
N LYS A 585 19.39 10.06 6.56
CA LYS A 585 18.18 9.23 6.55
C LYS A 585 17.13 9.77 5.59
N LEU A 586 16.84 11.07 5.71
CA LEU A 586 15.85 11.75 4.86
C LEU A 586 16.23 11.67 3.38
N ALA A 587 17.52 11.85 3.05
CA ALA A 587 18.01 11.72 1.68
C ALA A 587 17.75 10.31 1.09
N VAL A 588 17.99 9.24 1.85
CA VAL A 588 17.73 7.86 1.42
C VAL A 588 16.24 7.62 1.21
N GLY A 589 15.40 8.01 2.17
CA GLY A 589 13.95 7.86 2.04
C GLY A 589 13.39 8.63 0.84
N ASN A 590 13.92 9.82 0.58
CA ASN A 590 13.48 10.67 -0.52
C ASN A 590 13.79 10.00 -1.88
N GLU A 591 14.79 9.13 -2.00
CA GLU A 591 15.02 8.41 -3.26
C GLU A 591 13.88 7.47 -3.67
N SER A 592 13.13 6.92 -2.71
CA SER A 592 12.06 5.95 -2.94
C SER A 592 10.65 6.52 -2.80
N LEU A 593 10.48 7.68 -2.17
CA LEU A 593 9.18 8.28 -1.89
C LEU A 593 9.15 9.74 -2.39
N LYS A 594 8.40 9.98 -3.47
CA LYS A 594 8.53 11.19 -4.32
C LYS A 594 7.29 12.05 -4.42
N LYS A 595 6.09 11.47 -4.30
CA LYS A 595 4.82 12.18 -4.48
C LYS A 595 3.87 11.88 -3.34
N ILE A 596 2.94 12.80 -3.09
CA ILE A 596 1.78 12.56 -2.21
C ILE A 596 0.54 12.39 -3.08
N TYR A 597 -0.25 11.37 -2.80
CA TYR A 597 -1.57 11.17 -3.38
C TYR A 597 -2.63 11.05 -2.28
N ILE A 598 -3.66 11.89 -2.34
CA ILE A 598 -4.70 11.96 -1.30
C ILE A 598 -5.98 11.33 -1.84
N MET A 599 -6.35 10.17 -1.31
CA MET A 599 -7.65 9.57 -1.59
C MET A 599 -8.72 10.17 -0.68
N THR A 600 -9.74 10.80 -1.27
CA THR A 600 -10.68 11.60 -0.48
C THR A 600 -11.96 11.98 -1.23
N ASN A 601 -13.06 12.06 -0.48
CA ASN A 601 -14.32 12.68 -0.90
C ASN A 601 -14.42 14.15 -0.46
N GLY A 602 -13.35 14.74 0.07
CA GLY A 602 -13.31 16.09 0.62
C GLY A 602 -13.69 17.21 -0.34
N ASP A 603 -13.99 18.36 0.26
CA ASP A 603 -14.31 19.59 -0.45
C ASP A 603 -13.07 20.13 -1.20
N PRO A 604 -13.20 20.58 -2.47
CA PRO A 604 -12.06 21.05 -3.25
C PRO A 604 -11.29 22.23 -2.64
N SER A 605 -11.95 23.14 -1.91
CA SER A 605 -11.30 24.30 -1.30
C SER A 605 -10.38 23.87 -0.16
N TRP A 606 -10.86 22.98 0.71
CA TRP A 606 -10.05 22.39 1.79
C TRP A 606 -8.89 21.57 1.23
N LEU A 607 -9.11 20.79 0.16
CA LEU A 607 -8.03 20.05 -0.49
C LEU A 607 -6.95 20.96 -1.06
N THR A 608 -7.32 22.14 -1.57
CA THR A 608 -6.36 23.14 -2.03
C THR A 608 -5.51 23.65 -0.87
N GLU A 609 -6.12 23.91 0.29
CA GLU A 609 -5.43 24.29 1.52
C GLU A 609 -4.44 23.20 1.98
N VAL A 610 -4.88 21.94 2.03
CA VAL A 610 -4.04 20.81 2.44
C VAL A 610 -2.86 20.61 1.49
N LYS A 611 -3.08 20.66 0.17
CA LYS A 611 -2.01 20.55 -0.84
C LYS A 611 -0.97 21.65 -0.64
N LYS A 612 -1.43 22.88 -0.44
CA LYS A 612 -0.55 24.03 -0.21
C LYS A 612 0.25 23.85 1.08
N ALA A 613 -0.41 23.51 2.18
CA ALA A 613 0.25 23.34 3.47
C ALA A 613 1.32 22.23 3.46
N LEU A 614 1.07 21.11 2.75
CA LEU A 614 2.06 20.04 2.60
C LEU A 614 3.29 20.44 1.76
N LEU A 615 3.11 21.29 0.75
CA LEU A 615 4.21 21.83 -0.05
C LEU A 615 5.02 22.87 0.73
N GLU A 616 4.33 23.79 1.42
CA GLU A 616 4.98 24.81 2.26
C GLU A 616 5.76 24.17 3.43
N ASP A 617 5.24 23.09 4.03
CA ASP A 617 5.96 22.36 5.10
C ASP A 617 7.27 21.73 4.62
N ALA A 618 7.28 21.29 3.36
CA ALA A 618 8.43 20.66 2.73
C ALA A 618 9.48 21.70 2.26
N GLU A 619 9.04 22.92 1.95
CA GLU A 619 9.88 24.04 1.51
C GLU A 619 10.34 24.98 2.64
N ALA A 620 9.76 24.88 3.84
CA ALA A 620 10.01 25.81 4.95
C ALA A 620 11.51 26.02 5.23
N ASP A 621 12.00 27.19 4.86
CA ASP A 621 13.41 27.55 4.73
C ASP A 621 14.05 27.91 6.09
N ARG A 622 15.06 27.12 6.49
CA ARG A 622 16.37 27.41 7.13
C ARG A 622 16.62 28.59 8.09
N LEU A 623 15.66 29.45 8.43
CA LEU A 623 15.93 30.73 9.11
C LEU A 623 15.73 30.77 10.63
N ASP A 624 15.23 29.71 11.26
CA ASP A 624 15.17 29.63 12.71
C ASP A 624 15.88 28.35 13.20
N THR A 625 17.21 28.46 13.29
CA THR A 625 18.05 27.46 13.93
C THR A 625 17.62 27.33 15.38
N VAL A 626 16.96 26.23 15.73
CA VAL A 626 17.16 25.48 16.99
C VAL A 626 16.36 24.17 17.01
N ASN A 627 15.23 24.03 16.29
CA ASN A 627 14.42 22.80 16.36
C ASN A 627 14.00 22.25 14.98
N ASP A 628 14.57 21.09 14.64
CA ASP A 628 13.93 20.04 13.85
C ASP A 628 13.74 20.26 12.32
N GLU A 629 14.87 20.33 11.59
CA GLU A 629 14.91 20.43 10.11
C GLU A 629 14.21 19.22 9.43
N PHE A 630 13.02 19.44 8.85
CA PHE A 630 12.36 18.49 7.95
C PHE A 630 12.60 18.93 6.49
N GLU A 631 13.68 18.46 5.88
CA GLU A 631 13.95 18.70 4.46
C GLU A 631 13.44 17.53 3.63
N TRP A 632 12.38 17.76 2.85
CA TRP A 632 11.83 16.77 1.92
C TRP A 632 11.42 17.43 0.61
N ALA A 633 11.71 16.80 -0.52
CA ALA A 633 11.44 17.38 -1.84
C ALA A 633 10.36 16.58 -2.56
N TRP A 634 9.10 17.01 -2.42
CA TRP A 634 7.97 16.41 -3.13
C TRP A 634 7.98 16.84 -4.61
N GLU A 635 7.89 15.88 -5.52
CA GLU A 635 7.69 16.14 -6.96
C GLU A 635 6.24 16.56 -7.28
N GLY A 636 5.30 16.29 -6.37
CA GLY A 636 3.92 16.72 -6.50
C GLY A 636 2.99 16.19 -5.42
N VAL A 637 1.93 16.95 -5.15
CA VAL A 637 0.80 16.56 -4.30
C VAL A 637 -0.46 16.56 -5.16
N SER A 638 -1.17 15.44 -5.18
CA SER A 638 -2.39 15.23 -5.98
C SER A 638 -3.47 14.53 -5.18
N THR A 639 -4.70 14.53 -5.68
CA THR A 639 -5.89 14.00 -4.99
C THR A 639 -6.76 13.19 -5.96
N SER A 640 -7.71 12.40 -5.45
CA SER A 640 -8.71 11.72 -6.28
C SER A 640 -9.53 12.67 -7.17
N ARG A 641 -9.56 13.97 -6.83
CA ARG A 641 -10.25 15.00 -7.63
C ARG A 641 -9.42 15.49 -8.83
N ASP A 642 -8.11 15.24 -8.82
CA ASP A 642 -7.18 15.64 -9.90
C ASP A 642 -7.09 14.58 -11.03
N LEU A 643 -7.67 13.39 -10.81
CA LEU A 643 -7.65 12.30 -11.78
C LEU A 643 -8.45 12.64 -13.04
N ASP A 644 -7.89 12.28 -14.19
CA ASP A 644 -8.58 12.30 -15.48
C ASP A 644 -9.31 10.97 -15.66
N LEU A 645 -10.62 10.98 -15.39
CA LEU A 645 -11.50 9.81 -15.42
C LEU A 645 -12.63 10.03 -16.43
N GLY A 646 -12.84 9.03 -17.29
CA GLY A 646 -13.97 8.98 -18.21
C GLY A 646 -15.30 8.71 -17.50
N TRP A 647 -16.38 8.70 -18.28
CA TRP A 647 -17.75 8.45 -17.80
C TRP A 647 -17.89 7.10 -17.07
N GLU A 648 -17.29 6.04 -17.60
CA GLU A 648 -17.30 4.70 -16.97
C GLU A 648 -16.35 4.55 -15.79
N GLU A 649 -15.24 5.30 -15.75
CA GLU A 649 -14.23 5.18 -14.70
C GLU A 649 -14.61 5.95 -13.42
N LYS A 650 -15.27 7.10 -13.58
CA LYS A 650 -15.56 8.03 -12.47
C LYS A 650 -16.39 7.43 -11.33
N PRO A 651 -17.47 6.65 -11.55
CA PRO A 651 -18.26 6.05 -10.47
C PRO A 651 -17.54 4.92 -9.72
N VAL A 652 -16.46 4.39 -10.28
CA VAL A 652 -15.68 3.27 -9.70
C VAL A 652 -14.29 3.70 -9.22
N ALA A 653 -14.04 5.01 -9.13
CA ALA A 653 -12.75 5.58 -8.76
C ALA A 653 -12.22 5.11 -7.40
N GLN A 654 -13.10 4.72 -6.46
CA GLN A 654 -12.68 4.12 -5.19
C GLN A 654 -11.83 2.86 -5.35
N ALA A 655 -12.05 2.07 -6.41
CA ALA A 655 -11.25 0.89 -6.70
C ALA A 655 -9.84 1.28 -7.22
N LEU A 656 -9.75 2.33 -8.03
CA LEU A 656 -8.47 2.92 -8.44
C LEU A 656 -7.69 3.46 -7.23
N ASP A 657 -8.35 4.20 -6.35
CA ASP A 657 -7.75 4.71 -5.11
C ASP A 657 -7.15 3.56 -4.28
N MET A 658 -7.92 2.49 -4.10
CA MET A 658 -7.44 1.29 -3.40
C MET A 658 -6.25 0.64 -4.11
N TYR A 659 -6.26 0.54 -5.45
CA TYR A 659 -5.15 -0.04 -6.21
C TYR A 659 -3.84 0.75 -6.03
N VAL A 660 -3.92 2.09 -6.06
CA VAL A 660 -2.77 2.96 -5.83
C VAL A 660 -2.26 2.80 -4.39
N ALA A 661 -3.15 2.79 -3.39
CA ALA A 661 -2.77 2.64 -1.99
C ALA A 661 -2.22 1.26 -1.62
N GLN A 662 -2.77 0.21 -2.23
CA GLN A 662 -2.24 -1.14 -2.12
C GLN A 662 -0.76 -1.16 -2.53
N ARG A 663 -0.37 -0.39 -3.55
CA ARG A 663 0.99 -0.36 -4.09
C ARG A 663 1.87 0.75 -3.54
N ALA A 664 1.34 1.69 -2.76
CA ALA A 664 2.09 2.82 -2.27
C ALA A 664 3.32 2.40 -1.44
N GLU A 665 4.46 3.05 -1.63
CA GLU A 665 5.64 2.82 -0.77
C GLU A 665 5.32 3.11 0.70
N VAL A 666 4.47 4.11 0.96
CA VAL A 666 3.91 4.38 2.29
C VAL A 666 2.42 4.71 2.17
N PHE A 667 1.61 4.19 3.08
CA PHE A 667 0.17 4.44 3.16
C PHE A 667 -0.21 4.92 4.56
N VAL A 668 -1.00 5.99 4.67
CA VAL A 668 -1.63 6.47 5.91
C VAL A 668 -3.14 6.34 5.78
N GLY A 669 -3.71 5.44 6.55
CA GLY A 669 -5.11 5.05 6.52
C GLY A 669 -5.96 5.68 7.61
N ASN A 670 -7.27 5.76 7.38
CA ASN A 670 -8.23 5.95 8.46
C ASN A 670 -8.53 4.61 9.15
N GLY A 671 -8.13 4.48 10.42
CA GLY A 671 -8.24 3.23 11.19
C GLY A 671 -9.67 2.71 11.38
N PHE A 672 -10.67 3.59 11.31
CA PHE A 672 -12.08 3.23 11.43
C PHE A 672 -12.76 2.88 10.10
N SER A 673 -12.05 3.06 8.97
CA SER A 673 -12.63 2.80 7.66
C SER A 673 -12.41 1.35 7.21
N SER A 674 -13.48 0.68 6.80
CA SER A 674 -13.42 -0.64 6.14
C SER A 674 -12.65 -0.60 4.80
N LEU A 675 -12.74 0.50 4.04
CA LEU A 675 -11.92 0.70 2.84
C LEU A 675 -10.42 0.60 3.15
N THR A 676 -9.95 1.27 4.21
CA THR A 676 -8.58 1.16 4.71
C THR A 676 -8.24 -0.28 5.09
N SER A 677 -9.13 -0.96 5.81
CA SER A 677 -8.91 -2.33 6.27
C SER A 677 -8.69 -3.32 5.11
N ASN A 678 -9.41 -3.15 4.00
CA ASN A 678 -9.13 -3.91 2.77
C ASN A 678 -7.77 -3.57 2.16
N ILE A 679 -7.39 -2.28 2.10
CA ILE A 679 -6.07 -1.87 1.61
C ILE A 679 -4.97 -2.50 2.47
N VAL A 680 -5.11 -2.46 3.80
CA VAL A 680 -4.14 -3.04 4.73
C VAL A 680 -4.01 -4.55 4.51
N MET A 681 -5.12 -5.27 4.37
CA MET A 681 -5.11 -6.70 4.04
C MET A 681 -4.33 -6.98 2.74
N LEU A 682 -4.56 -6.19 1.69
CA LEU A 682 -3.85 -6.34 0.40
C LEU A 682 -2.36 -5.97 0.51
N ARG A 683 -2.01 -4.94 1.30
CA ARG A 683 -0.61 -4.56 1.56
C ARG A 683 0.14 -5.63 2.35
N MET A 684 -0.50 -6.21 3.35
CA MET A 684 0.05 -7.35 4.09
C MET A 684 0.26 -8.55 3.18
N LYS A 685 -0.66 -8.81 2.23
CA LYS A 685 -0.50 -9.86 1.24
C LYS A 685 0.68 -9.63 0.30
N MET A 686 0.98 -8.37 -0.01
CA MET A 686 2.15 -7.97 -0.79
C MET A 686 3.47 -7.96 0.01
N GLY A 687 3.41 -8.21 1.33
CA GLY A 687 4.59 -8.26 2.19
C GLY A 687 5.17 -6.88 2.56
N PHE A 688 4.35 -5.83 2.55
CA PHE A 688 4.77 -4.53 3.06
C PHE A 688 5.01 -4.58 4.58
N ASP A 689 6.05 -3.89 5.03
CA ASP A 689 6.36 -3.76 6.46
C ASP A 689 5.31 -2.90 7.18
N ALA A 690 5.13 -3.13 8.49
CA ALA A 690 4.22 -2.34 9.31
C ALA A 690 4.59 -0.84 9.33
N VAL A 691 5.87 -0.48 9.22
CA VAL A 691 6.31 0.93 9.11
C VAL A 691 5.77 1.60 7.84
N GLN A 692 5.53 0.83 6.78
CA GLN A 692 5.01 1.33 5.51
C GLN A 692 3.48 1.46 5.52
N THR A 693 2.79 1.03 6.59
CA THR A 693 1.32 1.05 6.70
C THR A 693 0.93 1.69 8.03
N ARG A 694 0.55 2.96 7.95
CA ARG A 694 0.32 3.85 9.08
C ARG A 694 -1.15 4.24 9.20
N PHE A 695 -1.54 4.78 10.35
CA PHE A 695 -2.88 5.34 10.59
C PHE A 695 -2.79 6.78 11.10
N TRP A 696 -3.92 7.48 11.09
CA TRP A 696 -4.06 8.82 11.69
C TRP A 696 -3.94 8.76 13.20
#